data_AF-A0A096AA58-F1
#
_entry.id   AF-A0A096AA58-F1
#
_cell.length_a   1.000
_cell.length_b   1.000
_cell.length_c   1.000
_cell.angle_alpha   90.00
_cell.angle_beta   90.00
_cell.angle_gamma   90.00
#
_symmetry.space_group_name_H-M   'P 1'
#
loop_
_entity.id
_entity.type
_entity.pdbx_description
1 polymer ?
#
loop_
_entity_poly.entity_id
_entity_poly.type
_entity_poly.pdbx_seq_one_letter_code
_entity_poly.pdbx_strand_id
1 'polypeptide(L)'
;MEQRTADISKTQYDILRKNPVFFLKSHENIWEDYHGEEHDDSMWVSVDRELNISTEAKKFANRYLGYALCIIDKAAPKTDEEEKVVSPDQLIMSFHAVDTNNVNDWIYIINCFVIRSQNHEDKYAFTELLWALCKLHFNKQVFIEALSKYPEQIVPFLLSHIQKIGRCLSYNKQVALQSVCSAYHFDYKIYSPEISRQAFACVEHDKLDFNNLNIFSIVDAVFDKELNDNNLKGAQENPLLMLRHWIETPESLSKYDLLINTIPLVNEELRLTFVKRYFHDIRNGQIGFDIHILEKIKDNRFEDFIRYRCCIKSPTETVVLTVPLLCDNLITLYNSKGATFQSFDGVLDFAMTRCDTTHPSIDFQIDRFIPTCDHGAVYNRDTFKGFIDYSLVRKLDEKLLSEAHLTAVIVHLLDKYGHRQIYPVCKYGDGTKIPDEIFSQCNKERTKKGSSGEEVAYHFDCYTYKLYNDRWTVPSEQISTVNKLMKEPLPESPGSKEEVTVTLDMTSLTLLKQYIETLPDKYQTLEDGEFVVPSYDKNSLSKDDDLYLIQEFSQILRMRIFPQKGALVGSKFDVFGYWAEIRKTLPDNVFKEGEVYKKARQEYIEKEREEVCRRTINSLKKELDTNPNDEGCFELPYDRQILSRMLQRFYFSSSFAEGDTSDRHEFLRPEYFGKFKPFCAPTLADDTNPAINLPFFWCRGKECFHNNLRNQTLEEESNWRHYTLFHMTEIMGYPKLHITEGGYEPDNVVRQFIAITNKVMQKFKRLKCRSCGHLLFTDKSSGFNRYNYYACANPACPEIAKPIYLNFCFHCKKGLIDSRDSKRCPNGWYICPSCLSCCDDAQYERLAQRYLVSNRPVPPRIESMRGHGHNDKGLYFCPKCGGEIEKVDDGHGRMMSVCKNCHTDYSTDPYEYNWYQQY
;
A
#
# COMPACT_ATOMS: atom_id res chain seq x y z
N MET A 1 -39.05 4.06 -21.37
CA MET A 1 -37.58 4.15 -21.18
C MET A 1 -37.34 4.77 -19.81
N GLU A 2 -36.62 4.09 -18.93
CA GLU A 2 -36.38 4.59 -17.57
C GLU A 2 -35.21 5.58 -17.60
N GLN A 3 -35.52 6.88 -17.58
CA GLN A 3 -34.51 7.93 -17.50
C GLN A 3 -33.96 8.03 -16.07
N ARG A 4 -32.66 8.30 -15.98
CA ARG A 4 -31.94 8.52 -14.72
C ARG A 4 -31.25 9.86 -14.74
N THR A 5 -30.97 10.38 -13.56
CA THR A 5 -30.28 11.67 -13.39
C THR A 5 -29.03 11.47 -12.54
N ALA A 6 -27.97 12.20 -12.85
CA ALA A 6 -26.75 12.23 -12.05
C ALA A 6 -26.15 13.64 -12.00
N ASP A 7 -25.48 13.94 -10.89
CA ASP A 7 -24.68 15.15 -10.75
C ASP A 7 -23.42 15.05 -11.61
N ILE A 8 -23.09 16.13 -12.31
CA ILE A 8 -21.87 16.23 -13.12
C ILE A 8 -21.35 17.67 -13.13
N SER A 9 -20.04 17.84 -13.28
CA SER A 9 -19.47 19.18 -13.51
C SER A 9 -19.78 19.67 -14.93
N LYS A 10 -19.96 20.99 -15.09
CA LYS A 10 -20.19 21.62 -16.40
C LYS A 10 -19.10 21.28 -17.42
N THR A 11 -17.84 21.29 -16.99
CA THR A 11 -16.68 20.95 -17.85
C THR A 11 -16.78 19.52 -18.38
N GLN A 12 -17.08 18.55 -17.51
CA GLN A 12 -17.22 17.14 -17.93
C GLN A 12 -18.46 16.93 -18.80
N TYR A 13 -19.56 17.61 -18.51
CA TYR A 13 -20.75 17.60 -19.37
C TYR A 13 -20.46 18.14 -20.77
N ASP A 14 -19.74 19.26 -20.89
CA ASP A 14 -19.39 19.85 -22.19
C ASP A 14 -18.47 18.93 -23.02
N ILE A 15 -17.61 18.15 -22.37
CA ILE A 15 -16.80 17.10 -23.01
C ILE A 15 -17.70 15.98 -23.51
N LEU A 16 -18.54 15.43 -22.62
CA LEU A 16 -19.46 14.35 -22.97
C LEU A 16 -20.48 14.77 -24.04
N ARG A 17 -20.86 16.04 -24.12
CA ARG A 17 -21.78 16.51 -25.18
C ARG A 17 -21.21 16.34 -26.59
N LYS A 18 -19.88 16.29 -26.73
CA LYS A 18 -19.20 16.02 -28.01
C LYS A 18 -19.25 14.54 -28.39
N ASN A 19 -19.36 13.65 -27.40
CA ASN A 19 -19.52 12.21 -27.58
C ASN A 19 -20.44 11.67 -26.48
N PRO A 20 -21.78 11.66 -26.69
CA PRO A 20 -22.77 11.52 -25.62
C PRO A 20 -22.97 10.09 -25.13
N VAL A 21 -21.99 9.22 -25.34
CA VAL A 21 -22.05 7.78 -25.05
C VAL A 21 -21.04 7.44 -23.96
N PHE A 22 -21.46 6.69 -22.93
CA PHE A 22 -20.58 6.25 -21.85
C PHE A 22 -21.04 4.93 -21.22
N PHE A 23 -20.14 4.25 -20.50
CA PHE A 23 -20.44 2.99 -19.82
C PHE A 23 -20.64 3.17 -18.31
N LEU A 24 -21.59 2.39 -17.78
CA LEU A 24 -21.75 2.09 -16.35
C LEU A 24 -21.47 0.60 -16.10
N LYS A 25 -20.85 0.28 -14.97
CA LYS A 25 -20.60 -1.08 -14.47
C LYS A 25 -21.50 -1.37 -13.28
N SER A 26 -22.06 -2.57 -13.23
CA SER A 26 -22.87 -3.06 -12.11
C SER A 26 -21.98 -3.50 -10.96
N HIS A 27 -22.29 -3.06 -9.75
CA HIS A 27 -21.71 -3.51 -8.50
C HIS A 27 -22.83 -4.07 -7.63
N GLU A 28 -22.84 -5.39 -7.48
CA GLU A 28 -23.83 -6.09 -6.65
C GLU A 28 -23.51 -5.90 -5.17
N ASN A 29 -24.51 -5.49 -4.40
CA ASN A 29 -24.44 -5.38 -2.94
C ASN A 29 -25.77 -5.83 -2.36
N ILE A 30 -25.92 -7.15 -2.23
CA ILE A 30 -27.10 -7.80 -1.67
C ILE A 30 -26.69 -8.34 -0.30
N TRP A 31 -27.43 -7.97 0.73
CA TRP A 31 -27.16 -8.41 2.10
C TRP A 31 -28.48 -8.69 2.84
N GLU A 32 -28.46 -9.68 3.72
CA GLU A 32 -29.59 -9.99 4.59
C GLU A 32 -29.41 -9.31 5.94
N ASP A 33 -30.48 -8.70 6.46
CA ASP A 33 -30.48 -8.13 7.80
C ASP A 33 -30.71 -9.19 8.90
N TYR A 34 -30.67 -8.78 10.17
CA TYR A 34 -30.88 -9.67 11.32
C TYR A 34 -32.29 -10.27 11.40
N HIS A 35 -33.25 -9.78 10.60
CA HIS A 35 -34.60 -10.32 10.47
C HIS A 35 -34.75 -11.27 9.27
N GLY A 36 -33.69 -11.46 8.48
CA GLY A 36 -33.71 -12.25 7.26
C GLY A 36 -34.37 -11.52 6.08
N GLU A 37 -34.51 -10.19 6.14
CA GLU A 37 -34.93 -9.41 4.98
C GLU A 37 -33.73 -9.10 4.08
N GLU A 38 -33.87 -9.38 2.78
CA GLU A 38 -32.84 -9.11 1.77
C GLU A 38 -32.90 -7.64 1.33
N HIS A 39 -31.79 -6.92 1.46
CA HIS A 39 -31.59 -5.55 1.02
C HIS A 39 -30.69 -5.52 -0.22
N ASP A 40 -31.16 -4.89 -1.30
CA ASP A 40 -30.43 -4.72 -2.56
C ASP A 40 -29.97 -3.27 -2.74
N ASP A 41 -28.76 -2.98 -2.25
CA ASP A 41 -28.07 -1.70 -2.38
C ASP A 41 -27.12 -1.70 -3.61
N SER A 42 -27.40 -2.53 -4.61
CA SER A 42 -26.56 -2.61 -5.81
C SER A 42 -26.56 -1.29 -6.58
N MET A 43 -25.41 -0.95 -7.15
CA MET A 43 -25.18 0.34 -7.82
C MET A 43 -24.63 0.16 -9.24
N TRP A 44 -25.05 1.03 -10.15
CA TRP A 44 -24.34 1.29 -11.39
C TRP A 44 -23.36 2.43 -11.17
N VAL A 45 -22.10 2.23 -11.55
CA VAL A 45 -21.02 3.21 -11.39
C VAL A 45 -20.33 3.43 -12.73
N SER A 46 -20.02 4.67 -13.08
CA SER A 46 -19.30 4.94 -14.33
C SER A 46 -17.93 4.30 -14.36
N VAL A 47 -17.62 3.69 -15.51
CA VAL A 47 -16.30 3.11 -15.75
C VAL A 47 -15.23 4.22 -15.79
N ASP A 48 -15.56 5.38 -16.37
CA ASP A 48 -14.73 6.57 -16.26
C ASP A 48 -14.95 7.27 -14.92
N ARG A 49 -14.04 7.00 -13.99
CA ARG A 49 -14.09 7.55 -12.62
C ARG A 49 -14.10 9.07 -12.57
N GLU A 50 -13.62 9.76 -13.60
CA GLU A 50 -13.66 11.24 -13.64
C GLU A 50 -15.07 11.79 -13.84
N LEU A 51 -15.99 10.99 -14.37
CA LEU A 51 -17.39 11.38 -14.50
C LEU A 51 -18.10 11.39 -13.15
N ASN A 52 -17.64 10.55 -12.20
CA ASN A 52 -18.21 10.39 -10.87
C ASN A 52 -19.74 10.18 -10.87
N ILE A 53 -20.24 9.46 -11.89
CA ILE A 53 -21.66 9.11 -12.03
C ILE A 53 -21.92 7.78 -11.33
N SER A 54 -22.90 7.77 -10.44
CA SER A 54 -23.45 6.54 -9.87
C SER A 54 -24.96 6.64 -9.70
N THR A 55 -25.66 5.53 -9.90
CA THR A 55 -27.11 5.43 -9.68
C THR A 55 -27.46 4.06 -9.11
N GLU A 56 -28.53 3.97 -8.34
CA GLU A 56 -29.06 2.70 -7.85
C GLU A 56 -29.39 1.76 -9.01
N ALA A 57 -29.14 0.47 -8.83
CA ALA A 57 -29.31 -0.53 -9.89
C ALA A 57 -30.79 -0.79 -10.20
N LYS A 58 -31.64 -0.90 -9.18
CA LYS A 58 -33.11 -1.11 -9.26
C LYS A 58 -33.56 -1.80 -10.56
N LYS A 59 -34.44 -1.19 -11.35
CA LYS A 59 -34.92 -1.70 -12.67
C LYS A 59 -34.14 -1.13 -13.86
N PHE A 60 -33.08 -0.37 -13.61
CA PHE A 60 -32.33 0.32 -14.65
C PHE A 60 -31.32 -0.63 -15.31
N ALA A 61 -31.45 -0.80 -16.64
CA ALA A 61 -30.63 -1.68 -17.47
C ALA A 61 -30.64 -3.17 -17.04
N ASN A 62 -29.99 -4.02 -17.85
CA ASN A 62 -29.92 -5.46 -17.58
C ASN A 62 -28.65 -5.80 -16.78
N ARG A 63 -28.80 -6.10 -15.49
CA ARG A 63 -27.69 -6.44 -14.58
C ARG A 63 -26.92 -7.70 -15.01
N TYR A 64 -27.57 -8.67 -15.68
CA TYR A 64 -26.90 -9.89 -16.17
C TYR A 64 -25.81 -9.61 -17.22
N LEU A 65 -25.84 -8.43 -17.85
CA LEU A 65 -24.79 -8.02 -18.79
C LEU A 65 -23.53 -7.48 -18.09
N GLY A 66 -23.62 -7.14 -16.79
CA GLY A 66 -22.57 -6.53 -15.98
C GLY A 66 -22.27 -5.06 -16.32
N TYR A 67 -22.64 -4.60 -17.52
CA TYR A 67 -22.44 -3.25 -18.02
C TYR A 67 -23.70 -2.70 -18.68
N ALA A 68 -23.85 -1.39 -18.63
CA ALA A 68 -24.85 -0.64 -19.37
C ALA A 68 -24.17 0.43 -20.24
N LEU A 69 -24.52 0.46 -21.52
CA LEU A 69 -24.17 1.57 -22.41
C LEU A 69 -25.26 2.62 -22.31
N CYS A 70 -24.87 3.87 -22.04
CA CYS A 70 -25.79 4.96 -21.75
C CYS A 70 -25.60 6.13 -22.71
N ILE A 71 -26.70 6.85 -22.98
CA ILE A 71 -26.73 8.05 -23.80
C ILE A 71 -27.26 9.22 -22.98
N ILE A 72 -26.60 10.36 -23.14
CA ILE A 72 -26.94 11.61 -22.46
C ILE A 72 -28.08 12.30 -23.20
N ASP A 73 -29.09 12.73 -22.45
CA ASP A 73 -30.25 13.43 -23.01
C ASP A 73 -30.06 14.95 -22.93
N LYS A 74 -30.03 15.50 -21.72
CA LYS A 74 -29.96 16.94 -21.43
C LYS A 74 -29.37 17.16 -20.04
N ALA A 75 -28.93 18.37 -19.75
CA ALA A 75 -28.56 18.77 -18.40
C ALA A 75 -29.17 20.13 -18.04
N ALA A 76 -29.45 20.30 -16.75
CA ALA A 76 -29.95 21.55 -16.17
C ALA A 76 -29.04 21.98 -15.00
N PRO A 77 -28.96 23.29 -14.69
CA PRO A 77 -28.28 23.75 -13.48
C PRO A 77 -28.85 23.07 -12.24
N LYS A 78 -27.97 22.70 -11.31
CA LYS A 78 -28.40 22.14 -10.03
C LYS A 78 -29.07 23.22 -9.18
N THR A 79 -30.32 22.99 -8.77
CA THR A 79 -31.10 23.91 -7.93
C THR A 79 -31.34 23.31 -6.54
N ASP A 80 -31.45 24.16 -5.51
CA ASP A 80 -31.86 23.76 -4.16
C ASP A 80 -33.40 23.64 -4.04
N GLU A 81 -33.88 23.35 -2.82
CA GLU A 81 -35.31 23.22 -2.51
C GLU A 81 -36.11 24.53 -2.77
N GLU A 82 -35.45 25.67 -2.89
CA GLU A 82 -36.04 26.97 -3.23
C GLU A 82 -35.89 27.34 -4.72
N GLU A 83 -35.51 26.38 -5.58
CA GLU A 83 -35.22 26.56 -7.00
C GLU A 83 -34.05 27.54 -7.32
N LYS A 84 -33.20 27.85 -6.34
CA LYS A 84 -32.00 28.67 -6.56
C LYS A 84 -30.83 27.81 -7.01
N VAL A 85 -30.05 28.31 -7.96
CA VAL A 85 -28.87 27.60 -8.49
C VAL A 85 -27.82 27.42 -7.38
N VAL A 86 -27.55 26.17 -7.01
CA VAL A 86 -26.59 25.78 -5.95
C VAL A 86 -25.17 26.13 -6.36
N SER A 87 -24.82 25.89 -7.63
CA SER A 87 -23.53 26.25 -8.20
C SER A 87 -23.62 26.33 -9.73
N PRO A 88 -23.04 27.36 -10.38
CA PRO A 88 -23.02 27.47 -11.83
C PRO A 88 -22.17 26.39 -12.52
N ASP A 89 -21.30 25.71 -11.76
CA ASP A 89 -20.37 24.69 -12.27
C ASP A 89 -20.87 23.24 -12.08
N GLN A 90 -22.02 23.05 -11.41
CA GLN A 90 -22.66 21.75 -11.22
C GLN A 90 -23.99 21.66 -11.96
N LEU A 91 -24.16 20.57 -12.72
CA LEU A 91 -25.35 20.27 -13.50
C LEU A 91 -25.96 18.95 -13.03
N ILE A 92 -27.28 18.85 -13.14
CA ILE A 92 -28.00 17.57 -13.09
C ILE A 92 -28.20 17.13 -14.53
N MET A 93 -27.53 16.06 -14.93
CA MET A 93 -27.61 15.46 -16.26
C MET A 93 -28.59 14.30 -16.25
N SER A 94 -29.53 14.28 -17.20
CA SER A 94 -30.37 13.12 -17.47
C SER A 94 -29.77 12.24 -18.57
N PHE A 95 -29.90 10.92 -18.41
CA PHE A 95 -29.43 9.92 -19.35
C PHE A 95 -30.34 8.69 -19.33
N HIS A 96 -30.22 7.84 -20.34
CA HIS A 96 -30.90 6.56 -20.43
C HIS A 96 -29.94 5.46 -20.89
N ALA A 97 -30.29 4.21 -20.61
CA ALA A 97 -29.62 3.06 -21.22
C ALA A 97 -30.07 2.94 -22.68
N VAL A 98 -29.14 2.61 -23.59
CA VAL A 98 -29.38 2.51 -25.04
C VAL A 98 -30.64 1.71 -25.36
N ASP A 99 -31.56 2.33 -26.11
CA ASP A 99 -32.71 1.66 -26.69
C ASP A 99 -32.39 1.17 -28.10
N THR A 100 -32.32 -0.14 -28.26
CA THR A 100 -32.00 -0.80 -29.54
C THR A 100 -33.03 -0.56 -30.64
N ASN A 101 -34.23 -0.05 -30.29
CA ASN A 101 -35.28 0.33 -31.24
C ASN A 101 -35.25 1.82 -31.62
N ASN A 102 -34.37 2.62 -31.01
CA ASN A 102 -34.23 4.03 -31.31
C ASN A 102 -33.11 4.26 -32.35
N VAL A 103 -33.47 4.90 -33.46
CA VAL A 103 -32.53 5.22 -34.55
C VAL A 103 -31.44 6.19 -34.09
N ASN A 104 -31.77 7.18 -33.26
CA ASN A 104 -30.82 8.18 -32.80
C ASN A 104 -29.75 7.58 -31.88
N ASP A 105 -30.12 6.58 -31.08
CA ASP A 105 -29.18 5.90 -30.18
C ASP A 105 -28.09 5.19 -30.98
N TRP A 106 -28.48 4.48 -32.05
CA TRP A 106 -27.53 3.87 -32.98
C TRP A 106 -26.67 4.92 -33.71
N ILE A 107 -27.24 6.07 -34.07
CA ILE A 107 -26.47 7.19 -34.65
C ILE A 107 -25.41 7.69 -33.67
N TYR A 108 -25.73 7.87 -32.39
CA TYR A 108 -24.74 8.29 -31.39
C TYR A 108 -23.61 7.27 -31.23
N ILE A 109 -23.94 5.97 -31.19
CA ILE A 109 -22.94 4.89 -31.11
C ILE A 109 -22.04 4.86 -32.35
N ILE A 110 -22.62 4.98 -33.55
CA ILE A 110 -21.84 5.01 -34.81
C ILE A 110 -20.98 6.27 -34.87
N ASN A 111 -21.48 7.43 -34.46
CA ASN A 111 -20.71 8.67 -34.42
C ASN A 111 -19.53 8.57 -33.46
N CYS A 112 -19.71 7.94 -32.30
CA CYS A 112 -18.60 7.63 -31.38
C CYS A 112 -17.48 6.86 -32.10
N PHE A 113 -17.84 5.78 -32.80
CA PHE A 113 -16.89 4.99 -33.61
C PHE A 113 -16.22 5.82 -34.71
N VAL A 114 -16.97 6.61 -35.47
CA VAL A 114 -16.44 7.44 -36.57
C VAL A 114 -15.46 8.48 -36.05
N ILE A 115 -15.80 9.18 -34.96
CA ILE A 115 -14.95 10.20 -34.34
C ILE A 115 -13.65 9.57 -33.84
N ARG A 116 -13.73 8.48 -33.07
CA ARG A 116 -12.55 7.77 -32.54
C ARG A 116 -11.66 7.26 -33.67
N SER A 117 -12.24 6.76 -34.76
CA SER A 117 -11.50 6.24 -35.92
C SER A 117 -10.70 7.29 -36.70
N GLN A 118 -10.92 8.58 -36.46
CA GLN A 118 -10.08 9.64 -37.03
C GLN A 118 -8.67 9.64 -36.44
N ASN A 119 -8.50 9.08 -35.23
CA ASN A 119 -7.19 8.88 -34.62
C ASN A 119 -6.65 7.49 -35.00
N HIS A 120 -5.67 7.45 -35.90
CA HIS A 120 -5.04 6.19 -36.32
C HIS A 120 -4.31 5.44 -35.19
N GLU A 121 -4.00 6.11 -34.08
CA GLU A 121 -3.42 5.48 -32.88
C GLU A 121 -4.49 4.83 -31.99
N ASP A 122 -5.79 5.13 -32.16
CA ASP A 122 -6.86 4.53 -31.37
C ASP A 122 -7.23 3.13 -31.89
N LYS A 123 -6.54 2.13 -31.34
CA LYS A 123 -6.76 0.71 -31.62
C LYS A 123 -8.06 0.15 -31.00
N TYR A 124 -8.80 0.97 -30.24
CA TYR A 124 -10.01 0.59 -29.51
C TYR A 124 -11.25 1.36 -30.01
N ALA A 125 -11.15 2.10 -31.12
CA ALA A 125 -12.24 2.95 -31.63
C ALA A 125 -13.62 2.30 -31.74
N PHE A 126 -13.68 0.96 -31.87
CA PHE A 126 -14.91 0.18 -32.01
C PHE A 126 -15.57 -0.26 -30.70
N THR A 127 -15.08 0.12 -29.51
CA THR A 127 -15.55 -0.43 -28.21
C THR A 127 -17.07 -0.36 -28.04
N GLU A 128 -17.66 0.83 -28.18
CA GLU A 128 -19.10 1.06 -27.96
C GLU A 128 -19.94 0.30 -28.97
N LEU A 129 -19.58 0.40 -30.26
CA LEU A 129 -20.28 -0.26 -31.36
C LEU A 129 -20.22 -1.78 -31.24
N LEU A 130 -19.03 -2.34 -30.99
CA LEU A 130 -18.85 -3.77 -30.85
C LEU A 130 -19.60 -4.31 -29.63
N TRP A 131 -19.52 -3.63 -28.49
CA TRP A 131 -20.22 -4.05 -27.28
C TRP A 131 -21.74 -4.01 -27.50
N ALA A 132 -22.28 -2.94 -28.08
CA ALA A 132 -23.70 -2.82 -28.38
C ALA A 132 -24.18 -3.94 -29.32
N LEU A 133 -23.48 -4.16 -30.44
CA LEU A 133 -23.76 -5.24 -31.37
C LEU A 133 -23.67 -6.62 -30.69
N CYS A 134 -22.72 -6.83 -29.77
CA CYS A 134 -22.51 -8.12 -29.12
C CYS A 134 -23.49 -8.40 -27.97
N LYS A 135 -23.82 -7.42 -27.13
CA LYS A 135 -24.54 -7.63 -25.86
C LYS A 135 -26.01 -7.25 -25.91
N LEU A 136 -26.37 -6.21 -26.67
CA LEU A 136 -27.75 -5.75 -26.75
C LEU A 136 -28.56 -6.56 -27.78
N HIS A 137 -29.88 -6.51 -27.68
CA HIS A 137 -30.74 -7.03 -28.74
C HIS A 137 -30.46 -6.28 -30.06
N PHE A 138 -30.45 -6.98 -31.19
CA PHE A 138 -30.08 -6.36 -32.47
C PHE A 138 -31.28 -6.24 -33.41
N ASN A 139 -31.84 -5.03 -33.53
CA ASN A 139 -32.90 -4.72 -34.47
C ASN A 139 -32.31 -4.27 -35.82
N LYS A 140 -32.26 -5.19 -36.78
CA LYS A 140 -31.66 -4.93 -38.11
C LYS A 140 -32.34 -3.80 -38.89
N GLN A 141 -33.65 -3.59 -38.76
CA GLN A 141 -34.36 -2.55 -39.52
C GLN A 141 -33.99 -1.16 -39.01
N VAL A 142 -33.99 -0.97 -37.70
CA VAL A 142 -33.58 0.29 -37.05
C VAL A 142 -32.11 0.60 -37.37
N PHE A 143 -31.26 -0.42 -37.39
CA PHE A 143 -29.85 -0.23 -37.74
C PHE A 143 -29.64 0.16 -39.23
N ILE A 144 -30.41 -0.43 -40.16
CA ILE A 144 -30.42 0.00 -41.57
C ILE A 144 -30.88 1.46 -41.70
N GLU A 145 -31.94 1.83 -40.98
CA GLU A 145 -32.43 3.21 -40.95
C GLU A 145 -31.38 4.18 -40.40
N ALA A 146 -30.67 3.82 -39.33
CA ALA A 146 -29.58 4.63 -38.79
C ALA A 146 -28.44 4.81 -39.81
N LEU A 147 -28.03 3.74 -40.51
CA LEU A 147 -27.02 3.81 -41.57
C LEU A 147 -27.46 4.70 -42.74
N SER A 148 -28.75 4.74 -43.07
CA SER A 148 -29.29 5.56 -44.17
C SER A 148 -29.16 7.07 -43.94
N LYS A 149 -28.88 7.49 -42.69
CA LYS A 149 -28.64 8.90 -42.34
C LYS A 149 -27.23 9.38 -42.66
N TYR A 150 -26.31 8.48 -43.01
CA TYR A 150 -24.94 8.81 -43.35
C TYR A 150 -24.77 9.01 -44.87
N PRO A 151 -23.85 9.89 -45.30
CA PRO A 151 -23.50 10.04 -46.71
C PRO A 151 -23.07 8.71 -47.35
N GLU A 152 -23.46 8.48 -48.60
CA GLU A 152 -23.16 7.23 -49.33
C GLU A 152 -21.67 6.87 -49.35
N GLN A 153 -20.76 7.85 -49.30
CA GLN A 153 -19.31 7.57 -49.27
C GLN A 153 -18.82 7.02 -47.92
N ILE A 154 -19.53 7.26 -46.81
CA ILE A 154 -19.14 6.84 -45.46
C ILE A 154 -19.64 5.41 -45.17
N VAL A 155 -20.78 5.01 -45.74
CA VAL A 155 -21.39 3.69 -45.47
C VAL A 155 -20.45 2.53 -45.80
N PRO A 156 -19.73 2.48 -46.96
CA PRO A 156 -18.75 1.42 -47.23
C PRO A 156 -17.63 1.33 -46.18
N PHE A 157 -17.16 2.49 -45.68
CA PHE A 157 -16.17 2.54 -44.60
C PHE A 157 -16.73 1.88 -43.33
N LEU A 158 -17.95 2.22 -42.91
CA LEU A 158 -18.61 1.63 -41.75
C LEU A 158 -18.80 0.12 -41.91
N LEU A 159 -19.35 -0.33 -43.05
CA LEU A 159 -19.61 -1.75 -43.32
C LEU A 159 -18.31 -2.57 -43.34
N SER A 160 -17.21 -2.03 -43.87
CA SER A 160 -15.91 -2.71 -43.86
C SER A 160 -15.38 -2.95 -42.44
N HIS A 161 -15.64 -2.05 -41.49
CA HIS A 161 -15.26 -2.21 -40.08
C HIS A 161 -16.22 -3.13 -39.34
N ILE A 162 -17.53 -2.97 -39.58
CA ILE A 162 -18.57 -3.88 -39.06
C ILE A 162 -18.28 -5.32 -39.50
N GLN A 163 -17.82 -5.55 -40.73
CA GLN A 163 -17.41 -6.88 -41.20
C GLN A 163 -16.27 -7.48 -40.38
N LYS A 164 -15.29 -6.67 -39.93
CA LYS A 164 -14.16 -7.14 -39.12
C LYS A 164 -14.61 -7.52 -37.72
N ILE A 165 -15.30 -6.62 -37.03
CA ILE A 165 -15.77 -6.83 -35.65
C ILE A 165 -16.93 -7.85 -35.59
N GLY A 166 -17.71 -7.96 -36.67
CA GLY A 166 -18.82 -8.90 -36.78
C GLY A 166 -18.39 -10.37 -36.63
N ARG A 167 -17.13 -10.69 -36.94
CA ARG A 167 -16.57 -12.05 -36.84
C ARG A 167 -16.60 -12.61 -35.43
N CYS A 168 -16.59 -11.79 -34.38
CA CYS A 168 -16.66 -12.32 -33.02
C CYS A 168 -18.09 -12.46 -32.48
N LEU A 169 -19.10 -11.94 -33.18
CA LEU A 169 -20.50 -12.00 -32.75
C LEU A 169 -21.09 -13.41 -32.87
N SER A 170 -22.22 -13.64 -32.21
CA SER A 170 -22.95 -14.90 -32.34
C SER A 170 -23.45 -15.14 -33.75
N TYR A 171 -23.63 -16.41 -34.12
CA TYR A 171 -24.08 -16.79 -35.47
C TYR A 171 -25.35 -16.04 -35.88
N ASN A 172 -26.36 -16.01 -35.01
CA ASN A 172 -27.63 -15.34 -35.28
C ASN A 172 -27.45 -13.83 -35.53
N LYS A 173 -26.53 -13.18 -34.81
CA LYS A 173 -26.21 -11.76 -35.02
C LYS A 173 -25.44 -11.52 -36.31
N GLN A 174 -24.55 -12.43 -36.69
CA GLN A 174 -23.87 -12.37 -37.99
C GLN A 174 -24.83 -12.53 -39.17
N VAL A 175 -25.84 -13.41 -39.07
CA VAL A 175 -26.92 -13.53 -40.08
C VAL A 175 -27.71 -12.23 -40.21
N ALA A 176 -28.03 -11.59 -39.08
CA ALA A 176 -28.69 -10.29 -39.09
C ALA A 176 -27.82 -9.22 -39.74
N LEU A 177 -26.51 -9.15 -39.43
CA LEU A 177 -25.58 -8.23 -40.08
C LEU A 177 -25.38 -8.51 -41.57
N GLN A 178 -25.40 -9.77 -41.99
CA GLN A 178 -25.35 -10.13 -43.40
C GLN A 178 -26.56 -9.55 -44.16
N SER A 179 -27.74 -9.57 -43.54
CA SER A 179 -28.94 -8.94 -44.09
C SER A 179 -28.78 -7.42 -44.21
N VAL A 180 -28.19 -6.76 -43.20
CA VAL A 180 -27.87 -5.33 -43.22
C VAL A 180 -26.90 -5.00 -44.35
N CYS A 181 -25.80 -5.75 -44.48
CA CYS A 181 -24.79 -5.51 -45.51
C CYS A 181 -25.37 -5.71 -46.92
N SER A 182 -26.23 -6.73 -47.11
CA SER A 182 -26.91 -7.00 -48.38
C SER A 182 -27.80 -5.84 -48.83
N ALA A 183 -28.42 -5.11 -47.89
CA ALA A 183 -29.24 -3.93 -48.20
C ALA A 183 -28.43 -2.79 -48.85
N TYR A 184 -27.11 -2.80 -48.68
CA TYR A 184 -26.18 -1.82 -49.25
C TYR A 184 -25.23 -2.45 -50.29
N HIS A 185 -25.58 -3.62 -50.85
CA HIS A 185 -24.77 -4.35 -51.83
C HIS A 185 -23.34 -4.68 -51.35
N PHE A 186 -23.14 -4.85 -50.04
CA PHE A 186 -21.86 -5.17 -49.43
C PHE A 186 -21.76 -6.66 -49.09
N ASP A 187 -20.69 -7.34 -49.52
CA ASP A 187 -20.50 -8.78 -49.24
C ASP A 187 -20.09 -9.01 -47.77
N TYR A 188 -20.88 -9.81 -47.05
CA TYR A 188 -20.59 -10.22 -45.68
C TYR A 188 -20.59 -11.75 -45.60
N LYS A 189 -19.43 -12.30 -45.26
CA LYS A 189 -19.24 -13.74 -45.03
C LYS A 189 -19.31 -14.03 -43.54
N ILE A 190 -20.26 -14.89 -43.17
CA ILE A 190 -20.41 -15.36 -41.78
C ILE A 190 -19.15 -16.13 -41.38
N TYR A 191 -18.58 -15.75 -40.23
CA TYR A 191 -17.45 -16.42 -39.63
C TYR A 191 -17.94 -17.31 -38.49
N SER A 192 -18.03 -18.61 -38.76
CA SER A 192 -18.37 -19.64 -37.79
C SER A 192 -17.41 -20.83 -37.95
N PRO A 193 -16.21 -20.76 -37.34
CA PRO A 193 -15.20 -21.80 -37.49
C PRO A 193 -15.71 -23.16 -37.03
N GLU A 194 -15.54 -24.18 -37.88
CA GLU A 194 -15.95 -25.54 -37.58
C GLU A 194 -15.21 -26.10 -36.34
N ILE A 195 -13.95 -25.69 -36.14
CA ILE A 195 -13.14 -26.03 -34.96
C ILE A 195 -13.86 -25.65 -33.66
N SER A 196 -14.45 -24.45 -33.58
CA SER A 196 -15.16 -24.00 -32.38
C SER A 196 -16.48 -24.75 -32.18
N ARG A 197 -17.17 -25.09 -33.27
CA ARG A 197 -18.44 -25.85 -33.24
C ARG A 197 -18.22 -27.27 -32.74
N GLN A 198 -17.23 -27.97 -33.29
CA GLN A 198 -16.89 -29.33 -32.88
C GLN A 198 -16.45 -29.40 -31.42
N ALA A 199 -15.60 -28.47 -30.98
CA ALA A 199 -15.15 -28.43 -29.59
C ALA A 199 -16.32 -28.19 -28.61
N PHE A 200 -17.23 -27.26 -28.94
CA PHE A 200 -18.39 -26.96 -28.11
C PHE A 200 -19.38 -28.13 -28.01
N ALA A 201 -19.55 -28.92 -29.08
CA ALA A 201 -20.39 -30.11 -29.05
C ALA A 201 -19.91 -31.18 -28.05
N CYS A 202 -18.63 -31.14 -27.66
CA CYS A 202 -18.05 -32.04 -26.67
C CYS A 202 -18.23 -31.54 -25.22
N VAL A 203 -18.87 -30.39 -25.00
CA VAL A 203 -19.05 -29.77 -23.67
C VAL A 203 -20.46 -30.05 -23.15
N GLU A 204 -20.66 -30.18 -21.84
CA GLU A 204 -22.01 -30.19 -21.25
C GLU A 204 -22.66 -28.80 -21.28
N HIS A 205 -23.85 -28.68 -21.89
CA HIS A 205 -24.41 -27.38 -22.26
C HIS A 205 -25.94 -27.25 -22.12
N ASP A 206 -26.58 -27.90 -21.14
CA ASP A 206 -28.05 -27.97 -20.93
C ASP A 206 -28.81 -26.62 -20.93
N LYS A 207 -28.11 -25.47 -20.88
CA LYS A 207 -28.67 -24.11 -20.95
C LYS A 207 -27.97 -23.16 -21.93
N LEU A 208 -27.04 -23.64 -22.75
CA LEU A 208 -26.23 -22.81 -23.65
C LEU A 208 -26.51 -23.17 -25.12
N ASP A 209 -26.85 -22.16 -25.93
CA ASP A 209 -27.05 -22.32 -27.37
C ASP A 209 -25.87 -21.74 -28.15
N PHE A 210 -25.15 -22.60 -28.88
CA PHE A 210 -24.03 -22.23 -29.75
C PHE A 210 -24.34 -21.02 -30.65
N ASN A 211 -25.54 -20.98 -31.25
CA ASN A 211 -25.89 -19.95 -32.22
C ASN A 211 -26.11 -18.56 -31.59
N ASN A 212 -26.30 -18.52 -30.27
CA ASN A 212 -26.51 -17.31 -29.50
C ASN A 212 -25.26 -16.87 -28.71
N LEU A 213 -24.20 -17.69 -28.67
CA LEU A 213 -22.94 -17.34 -28.04
C LEU A 213 -21.98 -16.66 -29.02
N ASN A 214 -21.25 -15.66 -28.53
CA ASN A 214 -20.10 -15.08 -29.24
C ASN A 214 -18.91 -16.06 -29.19
N ILE A 215 -17.93 -15.89 -30.07
CA ILE A 215 -16.78 -16.83 -30.18
C ILE A 215 -16.00 -16.98 -28.87
N PHE A 216 -15.87 -15.90 -28.09
CA PHE A 216 -15.14 -15.92 -26.83
C PHE A 216 -15.88 -16.72 -25.77
N SER A 217 -17.21 -16.57 -25.68
CA SER A 217 -18.05 -17.37 -24.78
C SER A 217 -18.07 -18.85 -25.16
N ILE A 218 -17.99 -19.18 -26.45
CA ILE A 218 -17.86 -20.57 -26.92
C ILE A 218 -16.53 -21.15 -26.43
N VAL A 219 -15.43 -20.43 -26.64
CA VAL A 219 -14.09 -20.86 -26.21
C VAL A 219 -14.01 -20.97 -24.68
N ASP A 220 -14.55 -20.00 -23.94
CA ASP A 220 -14.61 -20.05 -22.47
C ASP A 220 -15.33 -21.33 -22.01
N ALA A 221 -16.50 -21.65 -22.59
CA ALA A 221 -17.22 -22.87 -22.25
C ALA A 221 -16.40 -24.14 -22.53
N VAL A 222 -15.61 -24.17 -23.60
CA VAL A 222 -14.74 -25.31 -23.94
C VAL A 222 -13.66 -25.53 -22.87
N PHE A 223 -13.17 -24.51 -22.18
CA PHE A 223 -12.15 -24.66 -21.13
C PHE A 223 -12.75 -24.79 -19.72
N ASP A 224 -13.93 -24.22 -19.47
CA ASP A 224 -14.48 -24.08 -18.10
C ASP A 224 -15.51 -25.15 -17.72
N LYS A 225 -16.12 -25.85 -18.70
CA LYS A 225 -17.21 -26.81 -18.46
C LYS A 225 -16.74 -28.25 -18.58
N GLU A 226 -17.49 -29.19 -18.00
CA GLU A 226 -17.19 -30.62 -18.12
C GLU A 226 -17.36 -31.13 -19.57
N LEU A 227 -16.56 -32.13 -19.92
CA LEU A 227 -16.60 -32.76 -21.25
C LEU A 227 -17.53 -33.97 -21.25
N ASN A 228 -18.24 -34.15 -22.35
CA ASN A 228 -19.06 -35.33 -22.59
C ASN A 228 -18.25 -36.40 -23.34
N ASP A 229 -17.88 -37.46 -22.61
CA ASP A 229 -17.06 -38.59 -23.09
C ASP A 229 -17.58 -39.24 -24.38
N ASN A 230 -18.89 -39.20 -24.63
CA ASN A 230 -19.48 -39.82 -25.83
C ASN A 230 -19.13 -39.06 -27.11
N ASN A 231 -18.94 -37.73 -27.03
CA ASN A 231 -18.66 -36.88 -28.18
C ASN A 231 -17.15 -36.67 -28.43
N LEU A 232 -16.30 -37.09 -27.48
CA LEU A 232 -14.84 -36.93 -27.54
C LEU A 232 -14.15 -37.82 -28.57
N LYS A 233 -14.70 -39.02 -28.86
CA LYS A 233 -14.06 -40.05 -29.71
C LYS A 233 -13.83 -39.63 -31.17
N GLY A 234 -14.48 -38.58 -31.65
CA GLY A 234 -14.33 -38.05 -33.02
C GLY A 234 -13.67 -36.67 -33.11
N ALA A 235 -13.30 -36.05 -31.98
CA ALA A 235 -12.84 -34.66 -31.91
C ALA A 235 -11.43 -34.52 -31.30
N GLN A 236 -10.68 -35.62 -31.11
CA GLN A 236 -9.36 -35.61 -30.45
C GLN A 236 -8.31 -34.77 -31.19
N GLU A 237 -8.43 -34.59 -32.50
CA GLU A 237 -7.54 -33.73 -33.30
C GLU A 237 -7.94 -32.25 -33.28
N ASN A 238 -9.02 -31.88 -32.57
CA ASN A 238 -9.47 -30.51 -32.48
C ASN A 238 -8.47 -29.64 -31.69
N PRO A 239 -7.95 -28.54 -32.26
CA PRO A 239 -6.96 -27.68 -31.59
C PRO A 239 -7.34 -27.19 -30.18
N LEU A 240 -8.62 -26.87 -29.93
CA LEU A 240 -9.05 -26.37 -28.62
C LEU A 240 -9.07 -27.50 -27.58
N LEU A 241 -9.54 -28.68 -27.97
CA LEU A 241 -9.56 -29.85 -27.09
C LEU A 241 -8.14 -30.38 -26.84
N MET A 242 -7.25 -30.36 -27.84
CA MET A 242 -5.84 -30.69 -27.67
C MET A 242 -5.16 -29.76 -26.67
N LEU A 243 -5.43 -28.45 -26.73
CA LEU A 243 -4.87 -27.49 -25.78
C LEU A 243 -5.44 -27.66 -24.37
N ARG A 244 -6.73 -27.99 -24.25
CA ARG A 244 -7.34 -28.33 -22.96
C ARG A 244 -6.71 -29.59 -22.36
N HIS A 245 -6.62 -30.66 -23.15
CA HIS A 245 -5.96 -31.89 -22.71
C HIS A 245 -4.50 -31.65 -22.30
N TRP A 246 -3.78 -30.82 -23.06
CA TRP A 246 -2.38 -30.44 -22.77
C TRP A 246 -2.19 -29.69 -21.43
N ILE A 247 -3.17 -28.90 -20.98
CA ILE A 247 -3.09 -28.23 -19.65
C ILE A 247 -3.56 -29.12 -18.49
N GLU A 248 -4.27 -30.20 -18.78
CA GLU A 248 -4.83 -31.15 -17.81
C GLU A 248 -3.95 -32.40 -17.62
N THR A 249 -3.10 -32.73 -18.60
CA THR A 249 -2.29 -33.96 -18.63
C THR A 249 -0.79 -33.67 -18.69
N PRO A 250 0.08 -34.65 -18.36
CA PRO A 250 1.54 -34.48 -18.45
C PRO A 250 2.08 -34.54 -19.90
N GLU A 251 1.25 -34.85 -20.89
CA GLU A 251 1.64 -35.01 -22.29
C GLU A 251 2.07 -33.66 -22.91
N SER A 252 3.01 -33.73 -23.87
CA SER A 252 3.48 -32.58 -24.64
C SER A 252 2.55 -32.28 -25.81
N LEU A 253 2.51 -31.02 -26.24
CA LEU A 253 1.75 -30.64 -27.43
C LEU A 253 2.48 -31.07 -28.71
N SER A 254 1.75 -31.65 -29.68
CA SER A 254 2.36 -32.07 -30.94
C SER A 254 2.79 -30.91 -31.85
N LYS A 255 2.13 -29.74 -31.73
CA LYS A 255 2.43 -28.51 -32.49
C LYS A 255 2.19 -27.25 -31.66
N TYR A 256 3.25 -26.55 -31.29
CA TYR A 256 3.16 -25.33 -30.47
C TYR A 256 2.64 -24.10 -31.23
N ASP A 257 2.61 -24.11 -32.57
CA ASP A 257 1.93 -23.07 -33.36
C ASP A 257 0.42 -22.98 -33.06
N LEU A 258 -0.19 -24.02 -32.47
CA LEU A 258 -1.58 -23.98 -32.01
C LEU A 258 -1.80 -22.88 -30.95
N LEU A 259 -0.79 -22.60 -30.12
CA LEU A 259 -0.85 -21.53 -29.13
C LEU A 259 -1.10 -20.17 -29.78
N ILE A 260 -0.45 -19.92 -30.91
CA ILE A 260 -0.48 -18.63 -31.60
C ILE A 260 -1.88 -18.32 -32.15
N ASN A 261 -2.62 -19.34 -32.57
CA ASN A 261 -3.98 -19.16 -33.08
C ASN A 261 -5.03 -19.07 -31.97
N THR A 262 -4.78 -19.65 -30.80
CA THR A 262 -5.76 -19.76 -29.70
C THR A 262 -5.62 -18.67 -28.64
N ILE A 263 -4.42 -18.17 -28.38
CA ILE A 263 -4.15 -17.08 -27.42
C ILE A 263 -5.09 -15.88 -27.58
N PRO A 264 -5.38 -15.39 -28.80
CA PRO A 264 -6.29 -14.26 -28.99
C PRO A 264 -7.72 -14.51 -28.51
N LEU A 265 -8.13 -15.78 -28.43
CA LEU A 265 -9.51 -16.18 -28.12
C LEU A 265 -9.74 -16.44 -26.63
N VAL A 266 -8.70 -16.84 -25.87
CA VAL A 266 -8.82 -17.18 -24.45
C VAL A 266 -8.64 -15.96 -23.53
N ASN A 267 -9.06 -16.11 -22.27
CA ASN A 267 -8.85 -15.09 -21.23
C ASN A 267 -7.37 -14.98 -20.80
N GLU A 268 -7.02 -13.90 -20.11
CA GLU A 268 -5.64 -13.61 -19.72
C GLU A 268 -5.03 -14.66 -18.78
N GLU A 269 -5.85 -15.28 -17.94
CA GLU A 269 -5.41 -16.33 -17.02
C GLU A 269 -4.97 -17.59 -17.77
N LEU A 270 -5.78 -18.04 -18.74
CA LEU A 270 -5.43 -19.16 -19.61
C LEU A 270 -4.21 -18.85 -20.47
N ARG A 271 -4.05 -17.61 -20.96
CA ARG A 271 -2.82 -17.22 -21.68
C ARG A 271 -1.57 -17.37 -20.82
N LEU A 272 -1.63 -16.94 -19.56
CA LEU A 272 -0.52 -17.09 -18.63
C LEU A 272 -0.26 -18.57 -18.33
N THR A 273 -1.31 -19.37 -18.15
CA THR A 273 -1.22 -20.82 -17.97
C THR A 273 -0.53 -21.49 -19.16
N PHE A 274 -0.86 -21.10 -20.39
CA PHE A 274 -0.18 -21.61 -21.59
C PHE A 274 1.32 -21.28 -21.60
N VAL A 275 1.71 -20.07 -21.21
CA VAL A 275 3.13 -19.71 -21.10
C VAL A 275 3.83 -20.56 -20.03
N LYS A 276 3.23 -20.71 -18.84
CA LYS A 276 3.80 -21.55 -17.77
C LYS A 276 3.96 -23.01 -18.18
N ARG A 277 2.94 -23.59 -18.84
CA ARG A 277 2.96 -24.97 -19.35
C ARG A 277 4.01 -25.14 -20.45
N TYR A 278 4.15 -24.17 -21.36
CA TYR A 278 5.21 -24.17 -22.37
C TYR A 278 6.61 -24.28 -21.74
N PHE A 279 6.89 -23.50 -20.69
CA PHE A 279 8.16 -23.60 -19.96
C PHE A 279 8.33 -24.94 -19.23
N HIS A 280 7.26 -25.53 -18.72
CA HIS A 280 7.33 -26.85 -18.11
C HIS A 280 7.72 -27.96 -19.09
N ASP A 281 7.20 -27.92 -20.32
CA ASP A 281 7.58 -28.90 -21.35
C ASP A 281 9.06 -28.76 -21.75
N ILE A 282 9.60 -27.53 -21.73
CA ILE A 282 11.04 -27.28 -21.90
C ILE A 282 11.83 -27.88 -20.74
N ARG A 283 11.41 -27.64 -19.49
CA ARG A 283 12.06 -28.20 -18.28
C ARG A 283 12.15 -29.73 -18.36
N ASN A 284 11.09 -30.39 -18.83
CA ASN A 284 11.03 -31.85 -18.94
C ASN A 284 11.80 -32.41 -20.15
N GLY A 285 12.45 -31.56 -20.96
CA GLY A 285 13.16 -31.98 -22.17
C GLY A 285 12.25 -32.49 -23.29
N GLN A 286 10.95 -32.23 -23.22
CA GLN A 286 9.99 -32.63 -24.25
C GLN A 286 10.15 -31.77 -25.51
N ILE A 287 10.53 -30.50 -25.34
CA ILE A 287 10.83 -29.55 -26.40
C ILE A 287 12.05 -28.69 -26.07
N GLY A 288 12.67 -28.11 -27.10
CA GLY A 288 13.67 -27.05 -26.93
C GLY A 288 13.03 -25.68 -26.75
N PHE A 289 13.76 -24.76 -26.09
CA PHE A 289 13.35 -23.37 -26.00
C PHE A 289 13.39 -22.68 -27.38
N ASP A 290 12.28 -22.07 -27.77
CA ASP A 290 12.12 -21.31 -29.02
C ASP A 290 11.63 -19.90 -28.72
N ILE A 291 12.52 -18.93 -28.92
CA ILE A 291 12.25 -17.51 -28.70
C ILE A 291 11.13 -16.99 -29.61
N HIS A 292 10.97 -17.53 -30.81
CA HIS A 292 9.97 -17.09 -31.78
C HIS A 292 8.55 -17.39 -31.32
N ILE A 293 8.35 -18.41 -30.48
CA ILE A 293 7.06 -18.64 -29.83
C ILE A 293 6.72 -17.45 -28.94
N LEU A 294 7.64 -17.00 -28.08
CA LEU A 294 7.39 -15.85 -27.20
C LEU A 294 7.16 -14.56 -28.00
N GLU A 295 7.90 -14.34 -29.09
CA GLU A 295 7.70 -13.19 -29.98
C GLU A 295 6.29 -13.18 -30.59
N LYS A 296 5.81 -14.33 -31.10
CA LYS A 296 4.46 -14.48 -31.65
C LYS A 296 3.35 -14.40 -30.59
N ILE A 297 3.66 -14.69 -29.32
CA ILE A 297 2.72 -14.48 -28.20
C ILE A 297 2.63 -13.00 -27.85
N LYS A 298 3.78 -12.30 -27.78
CA LYS A 298 3.86 -10.87 -27.46
C LYS A 298 3.19 -9.99 -28.54
N ASP A 299 3.53 -10.24 -29.80
CA ASP A 299 3.07 -9.50 -30.98
C ASP A 299 2.24 -10.45 -31.87
N ASN A 300 1.07 -10.86 -31.38
CA ASN A 300 0.24 -11.81 -32.08
C ASN A 300 -0.37 -11.22 -33.35
N ARG A 301 -0.30 -11.93 -34.48
CA ARG A 301 -0.88 -11.49 -35.77
C ARG A 301 -2.40 -11.27 -35.75
N PHE A 302 -3.10 -11.79 -34.75
CA PHE A 302 -4.54 -11.62 -34.52
C PHE A 302 -4.83 -10.79 -33.26
N GLU A 303 -3.95 -9.87 -32.88
CA GLU A 303 -4.09 -9.01 -31.71
C GLU A 303 -5.45 -8.28 -31.65
N ASP A 304 -6.07 -7.98 -32.79
CA ASP A 304 -7.42 -7.39 -32.82
C ASP A 304 -8.45 -8.25 -32.10
N PHE A 305 -8.36 -9.59 -32.13
CA PHE A 305 -9.26 -10.46 -31.35
C PHE A 305 -9.04 -10.32 -29.84
N ILE A 306 -7.82 -10.02 -29.40
CA ILE A 306 -7.54 -9.69 -27.99
C ILE A 306 -8.30 -8.41 -27.63
N ARG A 307 -8.22 -7.38 -28.47
CA ARG A 307 -8.92 -6.09 -28.27
C ARG A 307 -10.44 -6.26 -28.32
N TYR A 308 -10.96 -7.05 -29.26
CA TYR A 308 -12.40 -7.37 -29.35
C TYR A 308 -12.90 -8.04 -28.08
N ARG A 309 -12.13 -9.01 -27.55
CA ARG A 309 -12.47 -9.67 -26.29
C ARG A 309 -12.50 -8.66 -25.13
N CYS A 310 -11.48 -7.80 -25.01
CA CYS A 310 -11.46 -6.73 -24.00
C CYS A 310 -12.70 -5.83 -24.12
N CYS A 311 -13.04 -5.36 -25.32
CA CYS A 311 -14.21 -4.51 -25.54
C CYS A 311 -15.53 -5.19 -25.17
N ILE A 312 -15.67 -6.51 -25.38
CA ILE A 312 -16.90 -7.24 -25.08
C ILE A 312 -17.03 -7.58 -23.59
N LYS A 313 -15.93 -7.97 -22.95
CA LYS A 313 -15.93 -8.49 -21.57
C LYS A 313 -15.75 -7.39 -20.52
N SER A 314 -15.01 -6.33 -20.84
CA SER A 314 -14.63 -5.27 -19.91
C SER A 314 -14.49 -3.93 -20.68
N PRO A 315 -15.57 -3.41 -21.29
CA PRO A 315 -15.51 -2.21 -22.12
C PRO A 315 -15.01 -1.00 -21.32
N THR A 316 -14.07 -0.25 -21.89
CA THR A 316 -13.47 0.98 -21.31
C THR A 316 -12.78 0.79 -19.94
N GLU A 317 -12.67 -0.45 -19.45
CA GLU A 317 -11.90 -0.77 -18.26
C GLU A 317 -10.40 -0.84 -18.55
N THR A 318 -9.63 -0.95 -17.47
CA THR A 318 -8.19 -1.14 -17.48
C THR A 318 -7.76 -2.31 -18.37
N VAL A 319 -6.89 -2.02 -19.34
CA VAL A 319 -6.32 -3.04 -20.22
C VAL A 319 -5.25 -3.83 -19.48
N VAL A 320 -5.45 -5.15 -19.37
CA VAL A 320 -4.50 -6.05 -18.73
C VAL A 320 -3.40 -6.46 -19.72
N LEU A 321 -2.13 -6.28 -19.33
CA LEU A 321 -0.96 -6.47 -20.20
C LEU A 321 0.06 -7.49 -19.63
N THR A 322 -0.38 -8.38 -18.74
CA THR A 322 0.44 -9.33 -17.99
C THR A 322 1.29 -10.23 -18.87
N VAL A 323 0.66 -11.00 -19.76
CA VAL A 323 1.35 -11.98 -20.62
C VAL A 323 2.28 -11.32 -21.63
N PRO A 324 1.85 -10.29 -22.40
CA PRO A 324 2.77 -9.70 -23.37
C PRO A 324 3.92 -8.94 -22.67
N LEU A 325 3.75 -8.36 -21.46
CA LEU A 325 4.87 -7.80 -20.69
C LEU A 325 5.84 -8.90 -20.24
N LEU A 326 5.32 -10.02 -19.73
CA LEU A 326 6.14 -11.16 -19.33
C LEU A 326 6.99 -11.67 -20.52
N CYS A 327 6.36 -11.93 -21.66
CA CYS A 327 7.05 -12.36 -22.87
C CYS A 327 8.11 -11.34 -23.31
N ASP A 328 7.80 -10.04 -23.29
CA ASP A 328 8.75 -8.98 -23.65
C ASP A 328 9.99 -8.95 -22.75
N ASN A 329 9.81 -9.17 -21.45
CA ASN A 329 10.91 -9.26 -20.50
C ASN A 329 11.76 -10.52 -20.67
N LEU A 330 11.14 -11.68 -20.92
CA LEU A 330 11.85 -12.92 -21.22
C LEU A 330 12.64 -12.80 -22.53
N ILE A 331 12.07 -12.17 -23.56
CA ILE A 331 12.77 -11.89 -24.83
C ILE A 331 13.96 -10.96 -24.60
N THR A 332 13.77 -9.90 -23.82
CA THR A 332 14.86 -8.96 -23.48
C THR A 332 15.97 -9.65 -22.70
N LEU A 333 15.61 -10.53 -21.77
CA LEU A 333 16.57 -11.32 -21.01
C LEU A 333 17.37 -12.26 -21.92
N TYR A 334 16.70 -12.96 -22.83
CA TYR A 334 17.36 -13.83 -23.82
C TYR A 334 18.34 -13.05 -24.70
N ASN A 335 17.89 -11.93 -25.28
CA ASN A 335 18.71 -11.10 -26.17
C ASN A 335 19.89 -10.43 -25.45
N SER A 336 19.74 -10.12 -24.17
CA SER A 336 20.81 -9.59 -23.32
C SER A 336 21.69 -10.66 -22.68
N LYS A 337 21.51 -11.94 -23.03
CA LYS A 337 22.23 -13.09 -22.46
C LYS A 337 22.15 -13.15 -20.93
N GLY A 338 20.97 -12.86 -20.38
CA GLY A 338 20.71 -12.89 -18.95
C GLY A 338 21.01 -11.60 -18.20
N ALA A 339 21.45 -10.52 -18.87
CA ALA A 339 21.92 -9.33 -18.18
C ALA A 339 20.80 -8.39 -17.70
N THR A 340 19.76 -8.18 -18.51
CA THR A 340 18.76 -7.11 -18.26
C THR A 340 17.33 -7.51 -18.62
N PHE A 341 16.37 -6.98 -17.88
CA PHE A 341 14.97 -6.89 -18.28
C PHE A 341 14.69 -5.57 -19.03
N GLN A 342 13.42 -5.29 -19.33
CA GLN A 342 13.05 -4.06 -20.04
C GLN A 342 13.42 -2.78 -19.29
N SER A 343 13.76 -1.76 -20.07
CA SER A 343 14.07 -0.42 -19.56
C SER A 343 12.80 0.37 -19.22
N PHE A 344 12.95 1.49 -18.51
CA PHE A 344 11.83 2.38 -18.21
C PHE A 344 11.09 2.85 -19.47
N ASP A 345 11.84 3.33 -20.47
CA ASP A 345 11.24 3.80 -21.73
C ASP A 345 10.61 2.64 -22.51
N GLY A 346 11.22 1.45 -22.48
CA GLY A 346 10.66 0.24 -23.10
C GLY A 346 9.32 -0.17 -22.50
N VAL A 347 9.21 -0.26 -21.16
CA VAL A 347 7.95 -0.59 -20.48
C VAL A 347 6.90 0.51 -20.69
N LEU A 348 7.31 1.78 -20.74
CA LEU A 348 6.39 2.91 -20.97
C LEU A 348 5.83 2.93 -22.40
N ASP A 349 6.68 2.78 -23.41
CA ASP A 349 6.26 2.71 -24.81
C ASP A 349 5.37 1.48 -25.05
N PHE A 350 5.71 0.36 -24.42
CA PHE A 350 4.89 -0.84 -24.42
C PHE A 350 3.47 -0.59 -23.86
N ALA A 351 3.36 0.12 -22.74
CA ALA A 351 2.07 0.53 -22.17
C ALA A 351 1.27 1.46 -23.11
N MET A 352 1.92 2.51 -23.63
CA MET A 352 1.30 3.53 -24.47
C MET A 352 0.78 2.95 -25.79
N THR A 353 1.45 1.96 -26.37
CA THR A 353 1.09 1.38 -27.67
C THR A 353 -0.04 0.34 -27.59
N ARG A 354 -0.42 -0.09 -26.38
CA ARG A 354 -1.38 -1.19 -26.14
C ARG A 354 -2.59 -0.80 -25.30
N CYS A 355 -2.74 0.47 -24.91
CA CYS A 355 -3.91 0.93 -24.16
C CYS A 355 -5.03 1.45 -25.07
N ASP A 356 -6.23 1.65 -24.51
CA ASP A 356 -7.25 2.50 -25.11
C ASP A 356 -6.81 3.96 -25.02
N THR A 357 -6.70 4.65 -26.15
CA THR A 357 -6.23 6.05 -26.17
C THR A 357 -7.28 7.05 -25.69
N THR A 358 -8.56 6.70 -25.75
CA THR A 358 -9.69 7.53 -25.30
C THR A 358 -9.92 7.35 -23.79
N HIS A 359 -9.73 6.12 -23.29
CA HIS A 359 -9.82 5.76 -21.87
C HIS A 359 -8.51 5.14 -21.36
N PRO A 360 -7.41 5.93 -21.24
CA PRO A 360 -6.09 5.38 -20.93
C PRO A 360 -6.03 4.82 -19.51
N SER A 361 -6.12 3.49 -19.41
CA SER A 361 -5.92 2.73 -18.19
C SER A 361 -5.28 1.38 -18.52
N ILE A 362 -4.21 1.02 -17.81
CA ILE A 362 -3.53 -0.28 -17.97
C ILE A 362 -3.24 -0.92 -16.61
N ASP A 363 -3.05 -2.23 -16.61
CA ASP A 363 -2.56 -2.99 -15.47
C ASP A 363 -1.64 -4.11 -15.94
N PHE A 364 -0.46 -4.19 -15.35
CA PHE A 364 0.52 -5.23 -15.67
C PHE A 364 0.33 -6.51 -14.86
N GLN A 365 -0.42 -6.44 -13.74
CA GLN A 365 -0.67 -7.55 -12.79
C GLN A 365 0.56 -8.43 -12.56
N ILE A 366 1.71 -7.78 -12.33
CA ILE A 366 2.98 -8.51 -12.22
C ILE A 366 2.99 -9.43 -10.99
N ASP A 367 2.07 -9.25 -10.03
CA ASP A 367 1.80 -10.19 -8.93
C ASP A 367 1.43 -11.60 -9.40
N ARG A 368 0.94 -11.76 -10.63
CA ARG A 368 0.65 -13.07 -11.23
C ARG A 368 1.91 -13.89 -11.58
N PHE A 369 3.07 -13.24 -11.68
CA PHE A 369 4.35 -13.89 -12.02
C PHE A 369 5.56 -13.38 -11.23
N ILE A 370 5.39 -12.42 -10.32
CA ILE A 370 6.36 -11.96 -9.33
C ILE A 370 5.77 -12.22 -7.94
N PRO A 371 6.47 -12.99 -7.08
CA PRO A 371 6.01 -13.28 -5.73
C PRO A 371 5.72 -12.02 -4.92
N THR A 372 4.61 -12.01 -4.21
CA THR A 372 4.29 -10.99 -3.20
C THR A 372 4.70 -11.45 -1.81
N CYS A 373 4.88 -10.51 -0.89
CA CYS A 373 5.05 -10.81 0.51
C CYS A 373 3.72 -11.26 1.12
N ASP A 374 3.62 -12.55 1.38
CA ASP A 374 2.57 -13.19 2.16
C ASP A 374 3.15 -13.57 3.53
N HIS A 375 3.02 -12.71 4.53
CA HIS A 375 3.41 -13.03 5.91
C HIS A 375 4.91 -13.26 6.18
N GLY A 376 5.81 -12.50 5.54
CA GLY A 376 7.24 -12.55 5.86
C GLY A 376 7.53 -12.24 7.34
N ALA A 377 8.60 -12.82 7.90
CA ALA A 377 8.89 -12.69 9.33
C ALA A 377 9.63 -11.38 9.66
N VAL A 378 9.09 -10.60 10.59
CA VAL A 378 9.65 -9.31 11.04
C VAL A 378 9.73 -9.24 12.56
N TYR A 379 10.52 -8.32 13.09
CA TYR A 379 10.60 -8.06 14.53
C TYR A 379 9.21 -7.76 15.15
N ASN A 380 8.88 -8.49 16.20
CA ASN A 380 7.69 -8.29 17.04
C ASN A 380 7.91 -7.13 18.02
N ARG A 381 7.80 -5.90 17.49
CA ARG A 381 7.96 -4.67 18.28
C ARG A 381 6.91 -4.48 19.38
N ASP A 382 5.73 -5.09 19.23
CA ASP A 382 4.58 -4.73 20.05
C ASP A 382 4.53 -5.52 21.37
N THR A 383 5.00 -6.77 21.38
CA THR A 383 4.88 -7.63 22.57
C THR A 383 6.14 -8.36 23.01
N PHE A 384 7.17 -8.50 22.16
CA PHE A 384 8.40 -9.21 22.55
C PHE A 384 9.13 -8.50 23.69
N LYS A 385 9.44 -9.25 24.75
CA LYS A 385 10.01 -8.68 25.99
C LYS A 385 11.54 -8.51 25.99
N GLY A 386 12.23 -9.16 25.05
CA GLY A 386 13.68 -9.05 24.87
C GLY A 386 14.45 -10.36 25.03
N PHE A 387 15.69 -10.38 24.54
CA PHE A 387 16.58 -11.53 24.66
C PHE A 387 17.33 -11.58 26.00
N ILE A 388 17.51 -10.43 26.62
CA ILE A 388 18.22 -10.27 27.90
C ILE A 388 17.31 -9.65 28.93
N ASP A 389 17.70 -9.76 30.18
CA ASP A 389 17.20 -8.99 31.31
C ASP A 389 18.41 -8.51 32.13
N TYR A 390 18.16 -7.62 33.07
CA TYR A 390 19.20 -7.07 33.94
C TYR A 390 18.75 -6.99 35.40
N SER A 391 19.73 -6.89 36.28
CA SER A 391 19.53 -6.47 37.67
C SER A 391 20.68 -5.58 38.11
N LEU A 392 20.43 -4.79 39.14
CA LEU A 392 21.39 -3.83 39.68
C LEU A 392 21.79 -4.27 41.08
N VAL A 393 23.09 -4.41 41.30
CA VAL A 393 23.63 -4.64 42.64
C VAL A 393 23.85 -3.29 43.29
N ARG A 394 23.17 -3.08 44.41
CA ARG A 394 23.13 -1.80 45.11
C ARG A 394 23.53 -1.96 46.56
N LYS A 395 23.94 -0.85 47.17
CA LYS A 395 24.23 -0.75 48.60
C LYS A 395 23.72 0.59 49.11
N LEU A 396 23.07 0.59 50.27
CA LEU A 396 22.64 1.82 50.91
C LEU A 396 23.86 2.73 51.13
N ASP A 397 23.71 4.02 50.83
CA ASP A 397 24.74 5.02 51.07
C ASP A 397 24.32 5.87 52.27
N GLU A 398 24.99 5.66 53.40
CA GLU A 398 24.73 6.41 54.64
C GLU A 398 24.86 7.93 54.46
N LYS A 399 25.66 8.39 53.48
CA LYS A 399 25.80 9.83 53.19
C LYS A 399 24.53 10.43 52.59
N LEU A 400 23.72 9.62 51.89
CA LEU A 400 22.45 10.04 51.30
C LEU A 400 21.33 10.11 52.36
N LEU A 401 21.46 9.41 53.49
CA LEU A 401 20.52 9.45 54.62
C LEU A 401 20.67 10.72 55.48
N SER A 402 20.94 11.87 54.85
CA SER A 402 20.99 13.18 55.50
C SER A 402 19.58 13.71 55.79
N GLU A 403 19.43 14.52 56.85
CA GLU A 403 18.14 15.13 57.20
C GLU A 403 17.56 15.97 56.05
N ALA A 404 18.40 16.68 55.30
CA ALA A 404 17.98 17.50 54.16
C ALA A 404 17.39 16.64 53.02
N HIS A 405 18.03 15.51 52.69
CA HIS A 405 17.55 14.63 51.61
C HIS A 405 16.31 13.85 52.04
N LEU A 406 16.27 13.34 53.29
CA LEU A 406 15.07 12.70 53.86
C LEU A 406 13.87 13.67 53.85
N THR A 407 14.09 14.94 54.22
CA THR A 407 13.03 15.97 54.18
C THR A 407 12.53 16.21 52.75
N ALA A 408 13.44 16.29 51.77
CA ALA A 408 13.07 16.45 50.37
C ALA A 408 12.25 15.27 49.84
N VAL A 409 12.58 14.04 50.26
CA VAL A 409 11.83 12.84 49.88
C VAL A 409 10.45 12.79 50.52
N ILE A 410 10.31 13.17 51.80
CA ILE A 410 9.00 13.29 52.45
C ILE A 410 8.12 14.28 51.68
N VAL A 411 8.68 15.44 51.32
CA VAL A 411 7.98 16.45 50.52
C VAL A 411 7.54 15.87 49.17
N HIS A 412 8.40 15.11 48.48
CA HIS A 412 8.05 14.45 47.23
C HIS A 412 6.90 13.45 47.39
N LEU A 413 6.94 12.59 48.41
CA LEU A 413 5.90 11.60 48.67
C LEU A 413 4.56 12.29 49.03
N LEU A 414 4.59 13.38 49.79
CA LEU A 414 3.40 14.18 50.09
C LEU A 414 2.84 14.89 48.85
N ASP A 415 3.71 15.38 47.95
CA ASP A 415 3.30 15.92 46.65
C ASP A 415 2.70 14.85 45.72
N LYS A 416 3.11 13.57 45.87
CA LYS A 416 2.58 12.43 45.11
C LYS A 416 1.19 12.00 45.61
N TYR A 417 0.99 11.97 46.92
CA TYR A 417 -0.23 11.43 47.55
C TYR A 417 -1.23 12.50 48.02
N GLY A 418 -0.87 13.77 47.94
CA GLY A 418 -1.72 14.88 48.33
C GLY A 418 -1.49 16.12 47.48
N HIS A 419 -2.13 17.21 47.88
CA HIS A 419 -2.01 18.51 47.21
C HIS A 419 -1.57 19.56 48.19
N ARG A 420 -0.57 20.37 47.81
CA ARG A 420 -0.13 21.49 48.63
C ARG A 420 -1.28 22.46 48.86
N GLN A 421 -1.48 22.86 50.11
CA GLN A 421 -2.48 23.88 50.40
C GLN A 421 -2.07 25.21 49.79
N ILE A 422 -3.07 26.01 49.46
CA ILE A 422 -2.90 27.32 48.85
C ILE A 422 -3.27 28.42 49.84
N TYR A 423 -2.61 29.56 49.73
CA TYR A 423 -2.99 30.78 50.45
C TYR A 423 -3.05 31.99 49.52
N PRO A 424 -4.00 32.91 49.74
CA PRO A 424 -4.14 34.08 48.91
C PRO A 424 -3.03 35.10 49.21
N VAL A 425 -2.45 35.67 48.17
CA VAL A 425 -1.45 36.75 48.24
C VAL A 425 -1.86 37.90 47.32
N CYS A 426 -1.47 39.13 47.66
CA CYS A 426 -1.73 40.27 46.78
C CYS A 426 -0.89 40.12 45.51
N LYS A 427 -1.51 40.25 44.32
CA LYS A 427 -0.84 40.15 43.01
C LYS A 427 0.23 41.23 42.83
N TYR A 428 0.08 42.35 43.54
CA TYR A 428 0.98 43.51 43.51
C TYR A 428 1.79 43.69 44.80
N GLY A 429 1.72 42.73 45.72
CA GLY A 429 2.43 42.77 47.01
C GLY A 429 3.76 42.03 47.00
N ASP A 430 4.40 41.98 48.17
CA ASP A 430 5.64 41.23 48.42
C ASP A 430 5.44 39.69 48.48
N GLY A 431 4.20 39.24 48.35
CA GLY A 431 3.85 37.82 48.36
C GLY A 431 3.58 37.23 49.75
N THR A 432 3.39 38.08 50.76
CA THR A 432 2.83 37.69 52.06
C THR A 432 1.36 37.25 51.95
N LYS A 433 0.93 36.33 52.84
CA LYS A 433 -0.46 35.89 52.92
C LYS A 433 -1.37 37.07 53.27
N ILE A 434 -2.43 37.27 52.49
CA ILE A 434 -3.48 38.23 52.81
C ILE A 434 -4.24 37.72 54.06
N PRO A 435 -4.39 38.52 55.13
CA PRO A 435 -5.22 38.17 56.28
C PRO A 435 -6.64 37.82 55.85
N ASP A 436 -7.24 36.78 56.45
CA ASP A 436 -8.50 36.20 55.98
C ASP A 436 -9.66 37.23 55.99
N GLU A 437 -9.64 38.15 56.96
CA GLU A 437 -10.56 39.29 57.07
C GLU A 437 -10.48 40.23 55.85
N ILE A 438 -9.28 40.50 55.37
CA ILE A 438 -9.02 41.34 54.19
C ILE A 438 -9.30 40.55 52.90
N PHE A 439 -8.95 39.27 52.87
CA PHE A 439 -9.20 38.41 51.74
C PHE A 439 -10.69 38.24 51.47
N SER A 440 -11.53 38.17 52.50
CA SER A 440 -12.99 38.12 52.36
C SER A 440 -13.54 39.29 51.53
N GLN A 441 -12.92 40.46 51.63
CA GLN A 441 -13.27 41.65 50.84
C GLN A 441 -12.69 41.57 49.43
N CYS A 442 -11.47 41.05 49.27
CA CYS A 442 -10.83 40.87 47.96
C CYS A 442 -11.61 39.86 47.09
N ASN A 443 -11.96 38.71 47.67
CA ASN A 443 -12.70 37.62 47.04
C ASN A 443 -14.21 37.88 46.93
N LYS A 444 -14.72 38.99 47.45
CA LYS A 444 -16.15 39.32 47.40
C LYS A 444 -16.62 39.45 45.95
N GLU A 445 -17.61 38.63 45.58
CA GLU A 445 -18.30 38.73 44.29
C GLU A 445 -19.06 40.06 44.21
N ARG A 446 -18.89 40.77 43.10
CA ARG A 446 -19.50 42.08 42.86
C ARG A 446 -20.24 42.04 41.55
N THR A 447 -21.35 42.75 41.44
CA THR A 447 -22.11 42.86 40.18
C THR A 447 -21.87 44.22 39.54
N LYS A 448 -21.77 44.23 38.20
CA LYS A 448 -21.85 45.45 37.39
C LYS A 448 -22.87 45.22 36.27
N LYS A 449 -23.56 46.28 35.85
CA LYS A 449 -24.44 46.20 34.68
C LYS A 449 -23.60 46.16 33.39
N GLY A 450 -23.79 45.10 32.62
CA GLY A 450 -23.24 44.94 31.27
C GLY A 450 -23.89 45.89 30.28
N SER A 451 -23.30 45.99 29.09
CA SER A 451 -23.75 46.87 27.99
C SER A 451 -25.17 46.58 27.46
N SER A 452 -25.71 45.39 27.77
CA SER A 452 -27.07 44.92 27.47
C SER A 452 -28.07 45.13 28.62
N GLY A 453 -27.61 45.64 29.78
CA GLY A 453 -28.42 45.82 30.99
C GLY A 453 -28.45 44.62 31.95
N GLU A 454 -27.79 43.51 31.61
CA GLU A 454 -27.66 42.32 32.49
C GLU A 454 -26.65 42.53 33.62
N GLU A 455 -26.89 41.98 34.81
CA GLU A 455 -25.92 42.04 35.92
C GLU A 455 -24.86 40.96 35.75
N VAL A 456 -23.61 41.38 35.52
CA VAL A 456 -22.45 40.50 35.37
C VAL A 456 -21.67 40.49 36.68
N ALA A 457 -21.52 39.31 37.28
CA ALA A 457 -20.67 39.07 38.42
C ALA A 457 -19.18 39.15 38.04
N TYR A 458 -18.38 39.79 38.89
CA TYR A 458 -16.93 39.86 38.74
C TYR A 458 -16.23 39.93 40.12
N HIS A 459 -14.99 39.47 40.15
CA HIS A 459 -14.08 39.63 41.29
C HIS A 459 -12.96 40.62 40.92
N PHE A 460 -12.32 41.22 41.92
CA PHE A 460 -11.12 42.01 41.66
C PHE A 460 -9.93 41.07 41.37
N ASP A 461 -9.20 41.30 40.28
CA ASP A 461 -7.96 40.60 39.92
C ASP A 461 -6.75 41.12 40.73
N CYS A 462 -6.94 41.31 42.04
CA CYS A 462 -5.96 41.89 42.95
C CYS A 462 -5.21 40.85 43.79
N TYR A 463 -5.56 39.56 43.67
CA TYR A 463 -4.91 38.47 44.39
C TYR A 463 -4.59 37.29 43.47
N THR A 464 -3.62 36.48 43.91
CA THR A 464 -3.32 35.16 43.35
C THR A 464 -3.06 34.18 44.49
N TYR A 465 -2.85 32.91 44.20
CA TYR A 465 -2.56 31.90 45.22
C TYR A 465 -1.10 31.50 45.18
N LYS A 466 -0.49 31.36 46.36
CA LYS A 466 0.80 30.68 46.53
C LYS A 466 0.61 29.37 47.27
N LEU A 467 1.49 28.41 46.97
CA LEU A 467 1.54 27.12 47.65
C LEU A 467 2.25 27.29 49.00
N TYR A 468 1.72 26.65 50.03
CA TYR A 468 2.49 26.41 51.24
C TYR A 468 3.61 25.41 50.94
N ASN A 469 4.76 25.59 51.59
CA ASN A 469 5.92 24.71 51.45
C ASN A 469 5.94 23.59 52.50
N ASP A 470 5.03 23.65 53.48
CA ASP A 470 5.05 22.88 54.71
C ASP A 470 3.73 22.16 55.02
N ARG A 471 2.69 22.28 54.17
CA ARG A 471 1.38 21.66 54.44
C ARG A 471 0.64 21.20 53.18
N TRP A 472 0.01 20.03 53.31
CA TRP A 472 -0.69 19.30 52.27
C TRP A 472 -2.09 18.93 52.73
N THR A 473 -2.98 18.78 51.77
CA THR A 473 -4.29 18.16 51.94
C THR A 473 -4.21 16.78 51.31
N VAL A 474 -4.42 15.74 52.12
CA VAL A 474 -4.30 14.34 51.71
C VAL A 474 -5.69 13.70 51.67
N PRO A 475 -6.11 13.09 50.54
CA PRO A 475 -7.36 12.34 50.44
C PRO A 475 -7.39 11.13 51.38
N SER A 476 -8.58 10.81 51.91
CA SER A 476 -8.78 9.69 52.84
C SER A 476 -8.28 8.33 52.32
N GLU A 477 -8.36 8.10 51.01
CA GLU A 477 -7.88 6.89 50.32
C GLU A 477 -6.35 6.72 50.33
N GLN A 478 -5.58 7.80 50.56
CA GLN A 478 -4.11 7.77 50.58
C GLN A 478 -3.54 7.77 52.01
N ILE A 479 -4.38 7.90 53.05
CA ILE A 479 -3.95 8.01 54.45
C ILE A 479 -3.12 6.81 54.90
N SER A 480 -3.51 5.59 54.51
CA SER A 480 -2.78 4.37 54.90
C SER A 480 -1.33 4.35 54.35
N THR A 481 -1.12 4.92 53.16
CA THR A 481 0.20 5.07 52.55
C THR A 481 1.02 6.16 53.25
N VAL A 482 0.40 7.31 53.51
CA VAL A 482 1.06 8.46 54.17
C VAL A 482 1.39 8.17 55.64
N ASN A 483 0.58 7.37 56.34
CA ASN A 483 0.80 6.98 57.74
C ASN A 483 2.17 6.33 58.00
N LYS A 484 2.79 5.74 56.99
CA LYS A 484 4.17 5.21 57.07
C LYS A 484 5.22 6.29 57.35
N LEU A 485 4.90 7.56 57.11
CA LEU A 485 5.79 8.72 57.23
C LEU A 485 5.49 9.58 58.47
N MET A 486 4.45 9.25 59.24
CA MET A 486 3.90 10.13 60.29
C MET A 486 4.44 9.79 61.67
N LYS A 487 4.60 10.80 62.54
CA LYS A 487 4.97 10.61 63.96
C LYS A 487 3.87 9.89 64.74
N GLU A 488 2.62 10.22 64.43
CA GLU A 488 1.42 9.61 65.01
C GLU A 488 0.47 9.20 63.88
N PRO A 489 -0.23 8.05 63.99
CA PRO A 489 -1.14 7.60 62.94
C PRO A 489 -2.30 8.59 62.77
N LEU A 490 -2.53 9.02 61.53
CA LEU A 490 -3.69 9.80 61.16
C LEU A 490 -4.95 8.91 61.17
N PRO A 491 -6.12 9.46 61.54
CA PRO A 491 -7.36 8.70 61.65
C PRO A 491 -7.81 8.16 60.28
N GLU A 492 -7.95 6.84 60.18
CA GLU A 492 -8.53 6.17 59.01
C GLU A 492 -10.07 6.20 59.14
N SER A 493 -10.76 7.05 58.37
CA SER A 493 -12.23 6.98 58.25
C SER A 493 -12.62 6.29 56.94
N PRO A 494 -13.05 5.03 56.98
CA PRO A 494 -13.53 4.33 55.79
C PRO A 494 -14.84 4.94 55.30
N GLY A 495 -14.81 5.60 54.16
CA GLY A 495 -16.00 6.00 53.40
C GLY A 495 -16.42 7.47 53.44
N SER A 496 -15.66 8.37 54.09
CA SER A 496 -15.90 9.83 54.01
C SER A 496 -15.00 10.48 52.95
N LYS A 497 -15.54 11.48 52.22
CA LYS A 497 -14.76 12.40 51.35
C LYS A 497 -13.92 13.40 52.18
N GLU A 498 -13.56 13.05 53.42
CA GLU A 498 -12.84 13.96 54.30
C GLU A 498 -11.37 13.98 53.91
N GLU A 499 -10.85 15.17 53.69
CA GLU A 499 -9.45 15.42 53.41
C GLU A 499 -8.73 15.82 54.71
N VAL A 500 -7.57 15.23 54.97
CA VAL A 500 -6.79 15.49 56.19
C VAL A 500 -5.67 16.47 55.88
N THR A 501 -5.52 17.50 56.72
CA THR A 501 -4.37 18.41 56.62
C THR A 501 -3.15 17.77 57.28
N VAL A 502 -2.07 17.64 56.52
CA VAL A 502 -0.77 17.12 56.96
C VAL A 502 0.26 18.24 56.86
N THR A 503 0.93 18.57 57.95
CA THR A 503 2.05 19.51 57.96
C THR A 503 3.38 18.77 58.09
N LEU A 504 4.47 19.37 57.60
CA LEU A 504 5.78 18.74 57.55
C LEU A 504 6.29 18.35 58.95
N ASP A 505 5.95 19.11 59.98
CA ASP A 505 6.31 18.83 61.37
C ASP A 505 5.60 17.60 61.96
N MET A 506 4.49 17.14 61.34
CA MET A 506 3.81 15.90 61.73
C MET A 506 4.53 14.65 61.20
N THR A 507 5.49 14.81 60.28
CA THR A 507 6.24 13.69 59.68
C THR A 507 7.48 13.31 60.51
N SER A 508 7.95 12.07 60.37
CA SER A 508 9.07 11.52 61.14
C SER A 508 10.23 11.10 60.23
N LEU A 509 11.31 11.87 60.25
CA LEU A 509 12.56 11.52 59.56
C LEU A 509 13.16 10.21 60.10
N THR A 510 13.04 9.97 61.41
CA THR A 510 13.54 8.75 62.05
C THR A 510 12.81 7.49 61.56
N LEU A 511 11.48 7.55 61.44
CA LEU A 511 10.69 6.41 60.95
C LEU A 511 10.96 6.14 59.48
N LEU A 512 11.07 7.18 58.65
CA LEU A 512 11.44 7.03 57.25
C LEU A 512 12.85 6.41 57.10
N LYS A 513 13.82 6.87 57.90
CA LYS A 513 15.17 6.31 57.89
C LYS A 513 15.17 4.83 58.25
N GLN A 514 14.51 4.46 59.35
CA GLN A 514 14.36 3.06 59.77
C GLN A 514 13.68 2.22 58.69
N TYR A 515 12.65 2.77 58.03
CA TYR A 515 11.99 2.08 56.93
C TYR A 515 12.93 1.82 55.76
N ILE A 516 13.69 2.83 55.31
CA ILE A 516 14.67 2.71 54.23
C ILE A 516 15.72 1.63 54.57
N GLU A 517 16.19 1.59 55.82
CA GLU A 517 17.16 0.59 56.29
C GLU A 517 16.62 -0.85 56.23
N THR A 518 15.30 -1.05 56.28
CA THR A 518 14.67 -2.39 56.13
C THR A 518 14.35 -2.78 54.68
N LEU A 519 14.38 -1.83 53.74
CA LEU A 519 14.05 -2.12 52.34
C LEU A 519 14.96 -3.16 51.67
N PRO A 520 16.29 -3.22 51.93
CA PRO A 520 17.15 -4.26 51.39
C PRO A 520 16.68 -5.69 51.68
N ASP A 521 16.00 -5.93 52.81
CA ASP A 521 15.51 -7.25 53.21
C ASP A 521 14.40 -7.79 52.29
N LYS A 522 13.78 -6.91 51.49
CA LYS A 522 12.79 -7.30 50.47
C LYS A 522 13.44 -7.84 49.19
N TYR A 523 14.76 -7.72 49.06
CA TYR A 523 15.53 -8.12 47.89
C TYR A 523 16.48 -9.26 48.23
N GLN A 524 17.04 -9.90 47.20
CA GLN A 524 18.09 -10.89 47.40
C GLN A 524 19.36 -10.19 47.92
N THR A 525 19.71 -10.43 49.17
CA THR A 525 20.91 -9.90 49.82
C THR A 525 22.14 -10.71 49.43
N LEU A 526 23.26 -10.01 49.25
CA LEU A 526 24.59 -10.54 48.99
C LEU A 526 25.50 -10.26 50.19
N GLU A 527 26.79 -10.59 50.07
CA GLU A 527 27.80 -10.26 51.08
C GLU A 527 27.95 -8.73 51.27
N ASP A 528 28.44 -8.31 52.44
CA ASP A 528 28.75 -6.91 52.77
C ASP A 528 27.58 -5.89 52.68
N GLY A 529 26.33 -6.36 52.85
CA GLY A 529 25.14 -5.50 52.86
C GLY A 529 24.73 -5.01 51.47
N GLU A 530 25.22 -5.66 50.42
CA GLU A 530 24.75 -5.45 49.06
C GLU A 530 23.46 -6.22 48.78
N PHE A 531 22.66 -5.74 47.84
CA PHE A 531 21.40 -6.39 47.48
C PHE A 531 21.09 -6.21 45.98
N VAL A 532 20.37 -7.19 45.43
CA VAL A 532 20.05 -7.25 43.99
C VAL A 532 18.65 -6.70 43.74
N VAL A 533 18.58 -5.61 43.00
CA VAL A 533 17.32 -5.02 42.53
C VAL A 533 17.03 -5.52 41.12
N PRO A 534 15.90 -6.23 40.88
CA PRO A 534 15.49 -6.66 39.54
C PRO A 534 15.36 -5.49 38.57
N SER A 535 15.24 -5.77 37.27
CA SER A 535 14.91 -4.73 36.29
C SER A 535 13.54 -4.12 36.56
N TYR A 536 13.38 -2.87 36.12
CA TYR A 536 12.16 -2.10 36.31
C TYR A 536 12.02 -1.09 35.18
N ASP A 537 10.78 -0.78 34.82
CA ASP A 537 10.51 0.28 33.85
C ASP A 537 10.34 1.64 34.54
N LYS A 538 10.28 2.72 33.75
CA LYS A 538 10.09 4.09 34.29
C LYS A 538 8.74 4.28 34.98
N ASN A 539 7.71 3.54 34.56
CA ASN A 539 6.39 3.62 35.17
C ASN A 539 6.36 2.89 36.52
N SER A 540 7.13 1.82 36.69
CA SER A 540 7.31 1.13 37.96
C SER A 540 7.80 2.09 39.05
N LEU A 541 8.79 2.93 38.75
CA LEU A 541 9.30 3.95 39.68
C LEU A 541 8.22 4.93 40.17
N SER A 542 7.27 5.29 39.29
CA SER A 542 6.19 6.20 39.66
C SER A 542 5.12 5.54 40.54
N LYS A 543 5.03 4.21 40.54
CA LYS A 543 3.98 3.44 41.23
C LYS A 543 4.49 2.72 42.48
N ASP A 544 5.78 2.43 42.55
CA ASP A 544 6.42 1.68 43.62
C ASP A 544 7.33 2.60 44.45
N ASP A 545 6.86 2.94 45.66
CA ASP A 545 7.61 3.78 46.59
C ASP A 545 8.87 3.11 47.12
N ASP A 546 8.84 1.78 47.30
CA ASP A 546 9.99 1.04 47.81
C ASP A 546 11.15 1.13 46.81
N LEU A 547 10.83 0.93 45.53
CA LEU A 547 11.80 1.05 44.45
C LEU A 547 12.33 2.48 44.28
N TYR A 548 11.46 3.48 44.40
CA TYR A 548 11.86 4.90 44.39
C TYR A 548 12.84 5.21 45.52
N LEU A 549 12.51 4.81 46.76
CA LEU A 549 13.36 5.03 47.93
C LEU A 549 14.71 4.33 47.80
N ILE A 550 14.72 3.09 47.31
CA ILE A 550 15.95 2.38 47.00
C ILE A 550 16.78 3.15 45.97
N GLN A 551 16.18 3.68 44.91
CA GLN A 551 16.92 4.45 43.91
C GLN A 551 17.56 5.72 44.50
N GLU A 552 16.86 6.42 45.40
CA GLU A 552 17.31 7.67 46.02
C GLU A 552 18.41 7.48 47.06
N PHE A 553 18.36 6.40 47.86
CA PHE A 553 19.23 6.21 49.03
C PHE A 553 20.28 5.11 48.88
N SER A 554 20.39 4.50 47.70
CA SER A 554 21.44 3.51 47.43
C SER A 554 22.26 3.87 46.20
N GLN A 555 23.56 3.59 46.28
CA GLN A 555 24.44 3.67 45.13
C GLN A 555 24.38 2.36 44.32
N ILE A 556 24.50 2.49 43.00
CA ILE A 556 24.65 1.32 42.12
C ILE A 556 26.13 0.98 42.04
N LEU A 557 26.46 -0.25 42.42
CA LEU A 557 27.84 -0.74 42.40
C LEU A 557 28.13 -1.48 41.10
N ARG A 558 27.26 -2.44 40.78
CA ARG A 558 27.43 -3.37 39.66
C ARG A 558 26.12 -3.55 38.91
N MET A 559 26.22 -3.93 37.65
CA MET A 559 25.10 -4.40 36.83
C MET A 559 25.30 -5.88 36.52
N ARG A 560 24.21 -6.64 36.56
CA ARG A 560 24.14 -8.02 36.09
C ARG A 560 23.28 -8.05 34.84
N ILE A 561 23.78 -8.63 33.77
CA ILE A 561 23.04 -8.84 32.52
C ILE A 561 22.96 -10.34 32.27
N PHE A 562 21.78 -10.88 31.94
CA PHE A 562 21.60 -12.32 31.74
C PHE A 562 20.56 -12.62 30.65
N PRO A 563 20.65 -13.76 29.96
CA PRO A 563 19.69 -14.14 28.94
C PRO A 563 18.33 -14.49 29.55
N GLN A 564 17.24 -14.08 28.91
CA GLN A 564 15.91 -14.54 29.28
C GLN A 564 15.65 -15.93 28.68
N LYS A 565 15.71 -16.98 29.50
CA LYS A 565 15.62 -18.40 29.07
C LYS A 565 14.35 -18.76 28.29
N GLY A 566 13.28 -17.98 28.42
CA GLY A 566 12.03 -18.19 27.70
C GLY A 566 11.99 -17.65 26.27
N ALA A 567 13.03 -16.93 25.81
CA ALA A 567 13.01 -16.26 24.51
C ALA A 567 13.05 -17.27 23.34
N LEU A 568 12.27 -16.97 22.30
CA LEU A 568 12.09 -17.75 21.07
C LEU A 568 12.31 -16.84 19.86
N VAL A 569 12.73 -17.40 18.73
CA VAL A 569 12.76 -16.63 17.47
C VAL A 569 11.34 -16.47 16.95
N GLY A 570 10.63 -17.58 16.73
CA GLY A 570 9.24 -17.55 16.32
C GLY A 570 8.81 -18.91 15.84
N SER A 571 8.00 -19.61 16.65
CA SER A 571 7.70 -21.03 16.49
C SER A 571 6.94 -21.39 15.20
N LYS A 572 6.48 -20.37 14.45
CA LYS A 572 5.75 -20.50 13.19
C LYS A 572 6.65 -20.51 11.95
N PHE A 573 7.89 -20.03 12.07
CA PHE A 573 8.77 -19.81 10.92
C PHE A 573 9.84 -20.89 10.73
N ASP A 574 10.10 -21.69 11.76
CA ASP A 574 11.14 -22.74 11.73
C ASP A 574 12.50 -22.22 11.21
N VAL A 575 12.94 -21.08 11.75
CA VAL A 575 14.14 -20.36 11.28
C VAL A 575 15.41 -21.23 11.33
N PHE A 576 15.48 -22.15 12.31
CA PHE A 576 16.61 -23.08 12.46
C PHE A 576 16.40 -24.44 11.78
N GLY A 577 15.23 -24.72 11.19
CA GLY A 577 14.92 -25.97 10.50
C GLY A 577 14.61 -27.17 11.41
N TYR A 578 14.59 -26.99 12.74
CA TYR A 578 14.33 -28.07 13.70
C TYR A 578 12.95 -28.69 13.55
N TRP A 579 11.92 -27.89 13.23
CA TRP A 579 10.57 -28.41 13.03
C TRP A 579 10.50 -29.29 11.78
N ALA A 580 11.14 -28.89 10.68
CA ALA A 580 11.23 -29.69 9.47
C ALA A 580 11.91 -31.04 9.71
N GLU A 581 12.95 -31.09 10.55
CA GLU A 581 13.63 -32.34 10.94
C GLU A 581 12.74 -33.24 11.80
N ILE A 582 12.14 -32.69 12.86
CA ILE A 582 11.22 -33.43 13.75
C ILE A 582 9.98 -33.90 12.97
N ARG A 583 9.51 -33.13 11.99
CA ARG A 583 8.34 -33.52 11.19
C ARG A 583 8.60 -34.77 10.35
N LYS A 584 9.83 -35.00 9.90
CA LYS A 584 10.21 -36.22 9.15
C LYS A 584 10.14 -37.49 9.99
N THR A 585 10.25 -37.38 11.32
CA THR A 585 10.15 -38.54 12.23
C THR A 585 8.71 -38.85 12.63
N LEU A 586 7.76 -37.99 12.25
CA LEU A 586 6.34 -38.18 12.54
C LEU A 586 5.63 -38.90 11.39
N PRO A 587 4.66 -39.79 11.67
CA PRO A 587 3.80 -40.35 10.64
C PRO A 587 3.05 -39.28 9.83
N ASP A 588 2.75 -39.58 8.57
CA ASP A 588 2.04 -38.66 7.66
C ASP A 588 0.65 -38.27 8.20
N ASN A 589 -0.04 -39.20 8.87
CA ASN A 589 -1.42 -39.05 9.36
C ASN A 589 -1.53 -38.56 10.83
N VAL A 590 -0.52 -37.89 11.36
CA VAL A 590 -0.57 -37.37 12.74
C VAL A 590 -1.53 -36.18 12.84
N PHE A 591 -2.54 -36.30 13.70
CA PHE A 591 -3.45 -35.20 14.04
C PHE A 591 -2.72 -34.12 14.85
N LYS A 592 -2.93 -32.84 14.48
CA LYS A 592 -2.33 -31.67 15.15
C LYS A 592 -2.66 -31.57 16.65
N GLU A 593 -3.77 -32.15 17.07
CA GLU A 593 -4.22 -32.14 18.47
C GLU A 593 -3.82 -33.42 19.23
N GLY A 594 -3.21 -34.39 18.55
CA GLY A 594 -2.77 -35.64 19.16
C GLY A 594 -1.55 -35.46 20.07
N GLU A 595 -1.45 -36.31 21.10
CA GLU A 595 -0.36 -36.27 22.08
C GLU A 595 1.03 -36.41 21.45
N VAL A 596 1.14 -37.18 20.36
CA VAL A 596 2.41 -37.34 19.62
C VAL A 596 2.84 -36.01 18.97
N TYR A 597 1.90 -35.26 18.40
CA TYR A 597 2.19 -33.94 17.81
C TYR A 597 2.55 -32.93 18.89
N LYS A 598 1.81 -32.90 20.01
CA LYS A 598 2.09 -32.01 21.14
C LYS A 598 3.48 -32.23 21.71
N LYS A 599 3.89 -33.49 21.92
CA LYS A 599 5.25 -33.83 22.39
C LYS A 599 6.32 -33.37 21.41
N ALA A 600 6.15 -33.64 20.12
CA ALA A 600 7.08 -33.20 19.09
C ALA A 600 7.16 -31.65 19.01
N ARG A 601 6.03 -30.97 19.18
CA ARG A 601 5.98 -29.50 19.21
C ARG A 601 6.69 -28.93 20.45
N GLN A 602 6.55 -29.58 21.60
CA GLN A 602 7.25 -29.19 22.82
C GLN A 602 8.77 -29.40 22.69
N GLU A 603 9.21 -30.52 22.09
CA GLU A 603 10.62 -30.77 21.79
C GLU A 603 11.19 -29.69 20.86
N TYR A 604 10.45 -29.32 19.81
CA TYR A 604 10.83 -28.23 18.90
C TYR A 604 11.02 -26.89 19.62
N ILE A 605 10.06 -26.50 20.47
CA ILE A 605 10.12 -25.25 21.23
C ILE A 605 11.32 -25.24 22.17
N GLU A 606 11.62 -26.36 22.84
CA GLU A 606 12.76 -26.43 23.76
C GLU A 606 14.10 -26.30 23.02
N LYS A 607 14.27 -27.00 21.89
CA LYS A 607 15.46 -26.86 21.04
C LYS A 607 15.66 -25.43 20.53
N GLU A 608 14.57 -24.73 20.18
CA GLU A 608 14.62 -23.33 19.78
C GLU A 608 15.07 -22.42 20.94
N ARG A 609 14.57 -22.63 22.16
CA ARG A 609 14.97 -21.88 23.37
C ARG A 609 16.45 -22.07 23.69
N GLU A 610 16.92 -23.31 23.70
CA GLU A 610 18.32 -23.64 23.98
C GLU A 610 19.25 -22.93 22.98
N GLU A 611 18.90 -22.96 21.69
CA GLU A 611 19.68 -22.32 20.64
C GLU A 611 19.67 -20.78 20.74
N VAL A 612 18.51 -20.17 21.02
CA VAL A 612 18.40 -18.72 21.26
C VAL A 612 19.23 -18.30 22.46
N CYS A 613 19.13 -19.02 23.58
CA CYS A 613 19.90 -18.75 24.79
C CYS A 613 21.41 -18.85 24.52
N ARG A 614 21.86 -19.92 23.85
CA ARG A 614 23.26 -20.13 23.47
C ARG A 614 23.80 -18.98 22.59
N ARG A 615 23.03 -18.57 21.57
CA ARG A 615 23.40 -17.45 20.68
C ARG A 615 23.46 -16.13 21.44
N THR A 616 22.50 -15.87 22.32
CA THR A 616 22.44 -14.66 23.16
C THR A 616 23.67 -14.55 24.06
N ILE A 617 24.05 -15.65 24.74
CA ILE A 617 25.26 -15.71 25.57
C ILE A 617 26.52 -15.42 24.74
N ASN A 618 26.64 -16.00 23.55
CA ASN A 618 27.80 -15.76 22.69
C ASN A 618 27.89 -14.30 22.22
N SER A 619 26.77 -13.68 21.87
CA SER A 619 26.71 -12.25 21.53
C SER A 619 27.09 -11.37 22.71
N LEU A 620 26.59 -11.67 23.92
CA LEU A 620 26.96 -10.95 25.14
C LEU A 620 28.45 -11.07 25.45
N LYS A 621 29.05 -12.26 25.34
CA LYS A 621 30.51 -12.47 25.51
C LYS A 621 31.31 -11.57 24.58
N LYS A 622 30.89 -11.46 23.32
CA LYS A 622 31.56 -10.64 22.31
C LYS A 622 31.42 -9.14 22.59
N GLU A 623 30.23 -8.69 23.00
CA GLU A 623 29.96 -7.26 23.22
C GLU A 623 30.52 -6.74 24.56
N LEU A 624 30.56 -7.59 25.59
CA LEU A 624 31.01 -7.23 26.95
C LEU A 624 32.46 -7.63 27.23
N ASP A 625 33.09 -8.40 26.34
CA ASP A 625 34.46 -8.92 26.47
C ASP A 625 34.71 -9.64 27.81
N THR A 626 33.72 -10.44 28.24
CA THR A 626 33.74 -11.15 29.53
C THR A 626 32.93 -12.44 29.47
N ASN A 627 33.11 -13.32 30.44
CA ASN A 627 32.34 -14.56 30.58
C ASN A 627 31.27 -14.42 31.66
N PRO A 628 30.14 -15.15 31.56
CA PRO A 628 29.16 -15.20 32.62
C PRO A 628 29.76 -15.91 33.85
N ASN A 629 29.29 -15.53 35.03
CA ASN A 629 29.62 -16.19 36.29
C ASN A 629 28.87 -17.54 36.44
N ASP A 630 29.05 -18.22 37.57
CA ASP A 630 28.39 -19.51 37.87
C ASP A 630 26.85 -19.42 37.91
N GLU A 631 26.30 -18.23 38.16
CA GLU A 631 24.85 -17.95 38.10
C GLU A 631 24.34 -17.72 36.66
N GLY A 632 25.24 -17.75 35.66
CA GLY A 632 24.91 -17.51 34.25
C GLY A 632 24.70 -16.04 33.90
N CYS A 633 25.15 -15.10 34.75
CA CYS A 633 25.03 -13.67 34.53
C CYS A 633 26.38 -12.99 34.30
N PHE A 634 26.37 -11.93 33.49
CA PHE A 634 27.51 -11.08 33.21
C PHE A 634 27.52 -9.94 34.22
N GLU A 635 28.38 -10.03 35.22
CA GLU A 635 28.50 -9.03 36.28
C GLU A 635 29.66 -8.07 36.00
N LEU A 636 29.35 -6.77 35.95
CA LEU A 636 30.27 -5.70 35.57
C LEU A 636 30.09 -4.49 36.48
N PRO A 637 31.11 -3.62 36.65
CA PRO A 637 30.91 -2.31 37.24
C PRO A 637 29.79 -1.55 36.51
N TYR A 638 28.99 -0.80 37.26
CA TYR A 638 27.86 -0.09 36.66
C TYR A 638 28.32 0.99 35.67
N ASP A 639 27.88 0.84 34.41
CA ASP A 639 28.02 1.85 33.37
C ASP A 639 26.67 2.04 32.66
N ARG A 640 26.10 3.24 32.82
CA ARG A 640 24.79 3.59 32.25
C ARG A 640 24.78 3.55 30.72
N GLN A 641 25.87 3.93 30.06
CA GLN A 641 25.94 3.93 28.60
C GLN A 641 26.02 2.50 28.05
N ILE A 642 26.81 1.64 28.69
CA ILE A 642 26.89 0.23 28.32
C ILE A 642 25.55 -0.44 28.54
N LEU A 643 24.92 -0.27 29.71
CA LEU A 643 23.61 -0.84 30.00
C LEU A 643 22.57 -0.38 28.96
N SER A 644 22.45 0.94 28.72
CA SER A 644 21.48 1.47 27.74
C SER A 644 21.71 0.91 26.34
N ARG A 645 22.96 0.72 25.93
CA ARG A 645 23.32 0.11 24.64
C ARG A 645 22.89 -1.35 24.57
N MET A 646 23.13 -2.12 25.63
CA MET A 646 22.75 -3.54 25.69
C MET A 646 21.23 -3.71 25.65
N LEU A 647 20.48 -2.92 26.43
CA LEU A 647 19.02 -2.98 26.44
C LEU A 647 18.43 -2.70 25.05
N GLN A 648 18.99 -1.74 24.31
CA GLN A 648 18.56 -1.44 22.94
C GLN A 648 18.94 -2.55 21.96
N ARG A 649 20.19 -3.02 21.98
CA ARG A 649 20.69 -4.03 21.03
C ARG A 649 20.08 -5.42 21.21
N PHE A 650 19.65 -5.75 22.43
CA PHE A 650 19.03 -7.02 22.79
C PHE A 650 17.51 -6.89 23.04
N TYR A 651 16.90 -5.78 22.60
CA TYR A 651 15.46 -5.57 22.54
C TYR A 651 14.73 -5.69 23.88
N PHE A 652 15.39 -5.33 24.99
CA PHE A 652 14.76 -5.41 26.31
C PHE A 652 13.63 -4.38 26.43
N SER A 653 12.44 -4.86 26.83
CA SER A 653 11.32 -4.02 27.23
C SER A 653 10.82 -4.33 28.64
N SER A 654 10.90 -5.59 29.09
CA SER A 654 10.49 -6.04 30.42
C SER A 654 10.94 -7.47 30.69
N SER A 655 10.84 -7.94 31.94
CA SER A 655 11.07 -9.35 32.30
C SER A 655 9.89 -10.26 31.93
N PHE A 656 10.18 -11.53 31.62
CA PHE A 656 9.16 -12.57 31.54
C PHE A 656 8.46 -12.79 32.89
N ALA A 657 7.16 -13.00 32.84
CA ALA A 657 6.31 -13.28 33.99
C ALA A 657 5.56 -14.59 33.82
N GLU A 658 5.20 -15.22 34.93
CA GLU A 658 4.36 -16.43 34.90
C GLU A 658 2.99 -16.11 34.29
N GLY A 659 2.53 -16.95 33.35
CA GLY A 659 1.30 -16.71 32.60
C GLY A 659 1.44 -15.77 31.39
N ASP A 660 2.66 -15.36 31.02
CA ASP A 660 2.89 -14.66 29.76
C ASP A 660 2.37 -15.46 28.57
N THR A 661 1.73 -14.75 27.63
CA THR A 661 1.29 -15.31 26.36
C THR A 661 2.50 -15.62 25.46
N SER A 662 2.38 -16.61 24.57
CA SER A 662 3.51 -17.09 23.76
C SER A 662 4.15 -16.00 22.90
N ASP A 663 3.38 -15.03 22.41
CA ASP A 663 3.86 -13.94 21.56
C ASP A 663 4.83 -13.00 22.29
N ARG A 664 4.73 -12.89 23.63
CA ARG A 664 5.69 -12.12 24.44
C ARG A 664 7.09 -12.71 24.43
N HIS A 665 7.18 -14.02 24.18
CA HIS A 665 8.43 -14.77 24.08
C HIS A 665 8.98 -14.82 22.65
N GLU A 666 8.19 -14.53 21.62
CA GLU A 666 8.58 -14.66 20.22
C GLU A 666 9.14 -13.35 19.64
N PHE A 667 10.41 -13.38 19.24
CA PHE A 667 11.11 -12.24 18.61
C PHE A 667 10.49 -11.84 17.27
N LEU A 668 9.97 -12.80 16.51
CA LEU A 668 9.41 -12.60 15.18
C LEU A 668 7.90 -12.76 15.18
N ARG A 669 7.26 -11.95 14.34
CA ARG A 669 5.85 -12.08 13.98
C ARG A 669 5.68 -12.03 12.47
N PRO A 670 4.53 -12.50 11.96
CA PRO A 670 4.21 -12.32 10.55
C PRO A 670 3.94 -10.85 10.25
N GLU A 671 4.49 -10.33 9.15
CA GLU A 671 4.11 -9.03 8.63
C GLU A 671 2.74 -9.14 7.96
N TYR A 672 1.79 -8.36 8.47
CA TYR A 672 0.45 -8.28 7.90
C TYR A 672 0.33 -7.04 7.04
N PHE A 673 -0.01 -7.25 5.78
CA PHE A 673 -0.45 -6.18 4.90
C PHE A 673 -1.97 -6.22 4.75
N GLY A 674 -2.59 -5.05 4.59
CA GLY A 674 -4.02 -4.96 4.26
C GLY A 674 -4.31 -5.45 2.83
N LYS A 675 -5.10 -4.71 2.07
CA LYS A 675 -5.43 -5.09 0.67
C LYS A 675 -4.21 -5.09 -0.27
N PHE A 676 -3.14 -4.39 0.06
CA PHE A 676 -1.94 -4.27 -0.78
C PHE A 676 -0.84 -5.24 -0.32
N LYS A 677 -0.48 -6.23 -1.15
CA LYS A 677 0.67 -7.10 -0.89
C LYS A 677 1.90 -6.63 -1.68
N PRO A 678 3.00 -6.17 -1.04
CA PRO A 678 4.19 -5.74 -1.76
C PRO A 678 4.91 -6.91 -2.43
N PHE A 679 5.64 -6.65 -3.52
CA PHE A 679 6.50 -7.66 -4.15
C PHE A 679 7.66 -8.06 -3.23
N CYS A 680 7.94 -9.36 -3.13
CA CYS A 680 9.03 -9.91 -2.33
C CYS A 680 10.34 -9.80 -3.12
N ALA A 681 11.12 -8.74 -2.85
CA ALA A 681 12.43 -8.54 -3.47
C ALA A 681 13.48 -8.00 -2.46
N PRO A 682 13.82 -8.81 -1.44
CA PRO A 682 14.76 -8.43 -0.40
C PRO A 682 16.19 -8.21 -0.91
N THR A 683 17.06 -7.69 -0.05
CA THR A 683 18.52 -7.67 -0.21
C THR A 683 19.15 -8.13 1.09
N LEU A 684 20.11 -9.05 1.04
CA LEU A 684 20.75 -9.55 2.26
C LEU A 684 21.43 -8.39 2.98
N ALA A 685 21.30 -8.34 4.31
CA ALA A 685 22.05 -7.36 5.10
C ALA A 685 23.53 -7.77 5.18
N ASP A 686 24.44 -6.80 5.12
CA ASP A 686 25.87 -7.04 5.32
C ASP A 686 26.19 -7.49 6.76
N ASP A 687 25.33 -7.11 7.71
CA ASP A 687 25.43 -7.45 9.13
C ASP A 687 24.31 -8.40 9.55
N THR A 688 24.58 -9.20 10.58
CA THR A 688 23.58 -10.04 11.24
C THR A 688 22.90 -9.31 12.40
N ASN A 689 21.75 -9.83 12.85
CA ASN A 689 21.10 -9.32 14.05
C ASN A 689 22.06 -9.41 15.25
N PRO A 690 22.27 -8.31 16.00
CA PRO A 690 23.30 -8.24 17.03
C PRO A 690 23.01 -9.11 18.27
N ALA A 691 21.74 -9.47 18.52
CA ALA A 691 21.37 -10.21 19.72
C ALA A 691 21.66 -11.71 19.59
N ILE A 692 21.30 -12.30 18.45
CA ILE A 692 21.38 -13.76 18.24
C ILE A 692 22.17 -14.14 16.97
N ASN A 693 22.87 -13.19 16.35
CA ASN A 693 23.67 -13.41 15.14
C ASN A 693 22.85 -14.11 14.04
N LEU A 694 21.62 -13.66 13.85
CA LEU A 694 20.71 -14.22 12.84
C LEU A 694 20.79 -13.36 11.56
N PRO A 695 21.08 -13.95 10.39
CA PRO A 695 21.06 -13.22 9.14
C PRO A 695 19.64 -12.75 8.83
N PHE A 696 19.54 -11.61 8.15
CA PHE A 696 18.26 -11.03 7.76
C PHE A 696 18.39 -10.27 6.45
N PHE A 697 17.25 -9.98 5.85
CA PHE A 697 17.17 -9.17 4.66
C PHE A 697 16.60 -7.79 4.94
N TRP A 698 17.08 -6.79 4.21
CA TRP A 698 16.38 -5.52 4.05
C TRP A 698 15.21 -5.66 3.09
N CYS A 699 14.00 -5.52 3.60
CA CYS A 699 12.77 -5.49 2.82
C CYS A 699 12.03 -4.17 3.08
N ARG A 700 12.05 -3.26 2.10
CA ARG A 700 11.43 -1.92 2.19
C ARG A 700 11.86 -1.11 3.44
N GLY A 701 13.12 -1.27 3.86
CA GLY A 701 13.67 -0.59 5.03
C GLY A 701 13.33 -1.25 6.37
N LYS A 702 12.73 -2.45 6.36
CA LYS A 702 12.52 -3.28 7.55
C LYS A 702 13.37 -4.54 7.48
N GLU A 703 13.75 -5.06 8.65
CA GLU A 703 14.40 -6.36 8.79
C GLU A 703 13.39 -7.48 8.49
N CYS A 704 13.75 -8.40 7.59
CA CYS A 704 12.97 -9.57 7.24
C CYS A 704 13.82 -10.82 7.43
N PHE A 705 13.43 -11.66 8.38
CA PHE A 705 14.20 -12.84 8.79
C PHE A 705 13.75 -14.12 8.09
N HIS A 706 12.59 -14.08 7.42
CA HIS A 706 12.09 -15.18 6.61
C HIS A 706 11.25 -14.62 5.46
N ASN A 707 11.80 -14.65 4.25
CA ASN A 707 11.13 -14.12 3.05
C ASN A 707 10.35 -15.22 2.31
N ASN A 708 9.57 -14.83 1.29
CA ASN A 708 8.66 -15.72 0.55
C ASN A 708 9.23 -16.25 -0.77
N LEU A 709 10.56 -16.38 -0.86
CA LEU A 709 11.23 -16.81 -2.09
C LEU A 709 11.67 -18.28 -2.06
N ARG A 710 11.42 -19.01 -0.97
CA ARG A 710 11.82 -20.43 -0.85
C ARG A 710 11.29 -21.30 -1.99
N ASN A 711 10.01 -21.21 -2.30
CA ASN A 711 9.37 -22.05 -3.33
C ASN A 711 9.46 -21.41 -4.73
N GLN A 712 10.55 -20.67 -5.02
CA GLN A 712 10.71 -19.91 -6.26
C GLN A 712 11.85 -20.43 -7.13
N THR A 713 12.34 -21.63 -6.83
CA THR A 713 13.32 -22.39 -7.63
C THR A 713 12.68 -23.65 -8.17
N LEU A 714 13.23 -24.20 -9.26
CA LEU A 714 12.76 -25.48 -9.80
C LEU A 714 12.99 -26.66 -8.85
N GLU A 715 13.96 -26.57 -7.95
CA GLU A 715 14.26 -27.58 -6.93
C GLU A 715 13.12 -27.72 -5.92
N GLU A 716 12.58 -26.59 -5.44
CA GLU A 716 11.58 -26.56 -4.36
C GLU A 716 10.13 -26.61 -4.90
N GLU A 717 9.88 -26.21 -6.15
CA GLU A 717 8.56 -26.20 -6.76
C GLU A 717 8.45 -27.16 -7.96
N SER A 718 7.61 -28.18 -7.78
CA SER A 718 7.32 -29.20 -8.79
C SER A 718 6.07 -28.88 -9.60
N ASN A 719 5.14 -28.09 -9.06
CA ASN A 719 3.89 -27.74 -9.72
C ASN A 719 4.09 -26.54 -10.65
N TRP A 720 4.05 -26.80 -11.95
CA TRP A 720 4.22 -25.77 -12.97
C TRP A 720 3.16 -24.67 -12.96
N ARG A 721 1.98 -24.91 -12.37
CA ARG A 721 0.95 -23.86 -12.23
C ARG A 721 1.43 -22.71 -11.34
N HIS A 722 2.36 -22.98 -10.43
CA HIS A 722 2.98 -21.99 -9.55
C HIS A 722 4.23 -21.34 -10.14
N TYR A 723 4.64 -21.68 -11.38
CA TYR A 723 5.80 -21.05 -11.98
C TYR A 723 5.63 -19.53 -12.05
N THR A 724 6.72 -18.86 -11.74
CA THR A 724 6.90 -17.41 -11.70
C THR A 724 8.03 -17.02 -12.65
N LEU A 725 8.35 -15.73 -12.72
CA LEU A 725 9.50 -15.25 -13.47
C LEU A 725 10.77 -16.01 -13.11
N PHE A 726 11.02 -16.29 -11.83
CA PHE A 726 12.22 -16.98 -11.37
C PHE A 726 12.38 -18.35 -12.03
N HIS A 727 11.33 -19.18 -11.96
CA HIS A 727 11.29 -20.49 -12.61
C HIS A 727 11.53 -20.40 -14.13
N MET A 728 10.84 -19.49 -14.82
CA MET A 728 11.00 -19.34 -16.27
C MET A 728 12.42 -18.90 -16.65
N THR A 729 13.01 -17.98 -15.88
CA THR A 729 14.40 -17.55 -16.12
C THR A 729 15.43 -18.63 -15.81
N GLU A 730 15.19 -19.46 -14.80
CA GLU A 730 16.01 -20.63 -14.49
C GLU A 730 15.95 -21.67 -15.63
N ILE A 731 14.75 -21.96 -16.16
CA ILE A 731 14.55 -22.87 -17.31
C ILE A 731 15.28 -22.35 -18.57
N MET A 732 15.36 -21.03 -18.76
CA MET A 732 16.11 -20.42 -19.86
C MET A 732 17.64 -20.47 -19.69
N GLY A 733 18.15 -20.94 -18.54
CA GLY A 733 19.57 -20.96 -18.20
C GLY A 733 20.09 -19.64 -17.60
N TYR A 734 19.20 -18.77 -17.11
CA TYR A 734 19.54 -17.48 -16.52
C TYR A 734 18.88 -17.31 -15.13
N PRO A 735 19.19 -18.17 -14.14
CA PRO A 735 18.58 -18.08 -12.80
C PRO A 735 18.74 -16.67 -12.21
N LYS A 736 17.65 -16.14 -11.63
CA LYS A 736 17.56 -14.80 -11.02
C LYS A 736 17.33 -14.79 -9.53
N LEU A 737 17.55 -15.95 -8.92
CA LEU A 737 17.40 -16.20 -7.51
C LEU A 737 18.57 -17.07 -7.05
N HIS A 738 19.23 -16.69 -5.97
CA HIS A 738 20.35 -17.43 -5.40
C HIS A 738 20.13 -17.64 -3.90
N ILE A 739 20.65 -18.75 -3.40
CA ILE A 739 20.62 -19.07 -1.97
C ILE A 739 21.72 -18.30 -1.23
N THR A 740 21.38 -17.77 -0.06
CA THR A 740 22.28 -17.09 0.87
C THR A 740 22.09 -17.67 2.28
N GLU A 741 22.89 -17.23 3.25
CA GLU A 741 22.73 -17.64 4.65
C GLU A 741 21.38 -17.26 5.27
N GLY A 742 20.73 -16.19 4.78
CA GLY A 742 19.40 -15.78 5.23
C GLY A 742 18.26 -16.49 4.50
N GLY A 743 18.54 -17.24 3.43
CA GLY A 743 17.55 -17.78 2.49
C GLY A 743 17.76 -17.24 1.07
N TYR A 744 16.71 -17.22 0.26
CA TYR A 744 16.83 -16.84 -1.14
C TYR A 744 16.83 -15.32 -1.35
N GLU A 745 17.74 -14.82 -2.17
CA GLU A 745 17.85 -13.43 -2.57
C GLU A 745 17.72 -13.31 -4.10
N PRO A 746 16.95 -12.34 -4.62
CA PRO A 746 16.87 -12.11 -6.06
C PRO A 746 18.02 -11.26 -6.59
N ASP A 747 18.31 -11.39 -7.87
CA ASP A 747 19.24 -10.49 -8.57
C ASP A 747 18.74 -9.03 -8.56
N ASN A 748 19.68 -8.07 -8.59
CA ASN A 748 19.36 -6.65 -8.66
C ASN A 748 18.52 -6.28 -9.90
N VAL A 749 18.66 -7.02 -11.00
CA VAL A 749 17.87 -6.78 -12.22
C VAL A 749 16.36 -6.99 -11.98
N VAL A 750 15.97 -7.91 -11.10
CA VAL A 750 14.56 -8.14 -10.72
C VAL A 750 14.05 -6.96 -9.89
N ARG A 751 14.85 -6.50 -8.91
CA ARG A 751 14.52 -5.30 -8.11
C ARG A 751 14.34 -4.07 -8.99
N GLN A 752 15.21 -3.89 -9.98
CA GLN A 752 15.12 -2.80 -10.96
C GLN A 752 13.86 -2.92 -11.81
N PHE A 753 13.53 -4.12 -12.31
CA PHE A 753 12.31 -4.35 -13.09
C PHE A 753 11.04 -4.00 -12.30
N ILE A 754 10.95 -4.43 -11.03
CA ILE A 754 9.83 -4.10 -10.15
C ILE A 754 9.74 -2.57 -9.95
N ALA A 755 10.86 -1.92 -9.66
CA ALA A 755 10.91 -0.47 -9.46
C ALA A 755 10.54 0.31 -10.74
N ILE A 756 11.01 -0.13 -11.90
CA ILE A 756 10.68 0.44 -13.21
C ILE A 756 9.18 0.31 -13.48
N THR A 757 8.62 -0.89 -13.32
CA THR A 757 7.21 -1.16 -13.59
C THR A 757 6.30 -0.30 -12.72
N ASN A 758 6.60 -0.20 -11.42
CA ASN A 758 5.88 0.68 -10.50
C ASN A 758 5.95 2.15 -10.91
N LYS A 759 7.14 2.63 -11.33
CA LYS A 759 7.32 4.00 -11.82
C LYS A 759 6.56 4.27 -13.12
N VAL A 760 6.56 3.30 -14.05
CA VAL A 760 5.78 3.41 -15.30
C VAL A 760 4.30 3.50 -14.98
N MET A 761 3.77 2.64 -14.10
CA MET A 761 2.38 2.70 -13.66
C MET A 761 2.02 4.06 -13.05
N GLN A 762 2.89 4.63 -12.22
CA GLN A 762 2.68 5.96 -11.64
C GLN A 762 2.71 7.07 -12.71
N LYS A 763 3.65 7.02 -13.66
CA LYS A 763 3.76 8.01 -14.73
C LYS A 763 2.59 7.89 -15.72
N PHE A 764 2.19 6.67 -16.07
CA PHE A 764 1.12 6.39 -17.02
C PHE A 764 -0.22 6.95 -16.55
N LYS A 765 -0.56 6.84 -15.25
CA LYS A 765 -1.74 7.47 -14.65
C LYS A 765 -1.81 8.99 -14.88
N ARG A 766 -0.66 9.65 -15.11
CA ARG A 766 -0.57 11.09 -15.40
C ARG A 766 -0.52 11.41 -16.90
N LEU A 767 -0.36 10.40 -17.78
CA LEU A 767 -0.36 10.57 -19.25
C LEU A 767 -1.76 10.72 -19.85
N LYS A 768 -2.68 11.32 -19.10
CA LYS A 768 -4.04 11.65 -19.54
C LYS A 768 -4.16 13.16 -19.76
N CYS A 769 -4.73 13.58 -20.89
CA CYS A 769 -5.06 14.98 -21.15
C CYS A 769 -6.21 15.42 -20.24
N ARG A 770 -6.01 16.45 -19.41
CA ARG A 770 -7.07 16.95 -18.49
C ARG A 770 -8.23 17.65 -19.21
N SER A 771 -8.06 18.00 -20.49
CA SER A 771 -9.10 18.69 -21.26
C SER A 771 -10.01 17.72 -22.02
N CYS A 772 -9.49 16.61 -22.54
CA CYS A 772 -10.29 15.69 -23.37
C CYS A 772 -10.20 14.22 -22.91
N GLY A 773 -9.48 13.92 -21.84
CA GLY A 773 -9.33 12.56 -21.31
C GLY A 773 -8.45 11.60 -22.12
N HIS A 774 -7.97 11.99 -23.30
CA HIS A 774 -7.17 11.12 -24.16
C HIS A 774 -5.73 10.97 -23.69
N LEU A 775 -5.06 9.89 -24.09
CA LEU A 775 -3.65 9.64 -23.86
C LEU A 775 -2.78 10.78 -24.44
N LEU A 776 -1.76 11.18 -23.68
CA LEU A 776 -0.72 12.09 -24.11
C LEU A 776 0.44 11.32 -24.76
N PHE A 777 0.93 11.80 -25.89
CA PHE A 777 2.05 11.20 -26.62
C PHE A 777 3.33 12.03 -26.47
N THR A 778 4.49 11.42 -26.72
CA THR A 778 5.77 12.13 -26.64
C THR A 778 5.82 13.30 -27.63
N ASP A 779 6.22 14.48 -27.15
CA ASP A 779 6.41 15.65 -28.00
C ASP A 779 7.67 15.46 -28.87
N LYS A 780 7.46 15.44 -30.20
CA LYS A 780 8.51 15.19 -31.20
C LYS A 780 9.51 16.36 -31.32
N SER A 781 9.30 17.46 -30.60
CA SER A 781 10.09 18.70 -30.71
C SER A 781 11.51 18.66 -30.07
N SER A 782 11.85 17.66 -29.24
CA SER A 782 13.13 17.63 -28.52
C SER A 782 13.95 16.33 -28.69
N GLY A 783 15.19 16.46 -29.20
CA GLY A 783 16.06 15.30 -29.50
C GLY A 783 16.62 14.58 -28.26
N PHE A 784 16.95 15.29 -27.17
CA PHE A 784 17.54 14.70 -25.96
C PHE A 784 16.53 14.46 -24.81
N ASN A 785 15.29 14.96 -24.92
CA ASN A 785 14.30 15.03 -23.83
C ASN A 785 12.91 14.50 -24.25
N ARG A 786 12.84 13.67 -25.31
CA ARG A 786 11.58 13.19 -25.89
C ARG A 786 10.63 12.55 -24.86
N TYR A 787 11.15 11.85 -23.85
CA TYR A 787 10.38 11.18 -22.79
C TYR A 787 10.07 12.06 -21.58
N ASN A 788 10.41 13.35 -21.62
CA ASN A 788 10.09 14.30 -20.56
C ASN A 788 8.93 15.22 -20.93
N TYR A 789 8.60 15.35 -22.22
CA TYR A 789 7.55 16.23 -22.71
C TYR A 789 6.51 15.43 -23.47
N TYR A 790 5.24 15.69 -23.15
CA TYR A 790 4.10 15.02 -23.74
C TYR A 790 3.07 16.03 -24.20
N ALA A 791 2.30 15.70 -25.24
CA ALA A 791 1.25 16.56 -25.76
C ALA A 791 0.03 15.74 -26.19
N CYS A 792 -1.14 16.39 -26.19
CA CYS A 792 -2.36 15.77 -26.70
C CYS A 792 -2.30 15.71 -28.23
N ALA A 793 -2.60 14.53 -28.79
CA ALA A 793 -2.68 14.31 -30.23
C ALA A 793 -4.12 14.33 -30.78
N ASN A 794 -5.13 14.48 -29.93
CA ASN A 794 -6.53 14.50 -30.36
C ASN A 794 -6.81 15.79 -31.17
N PRO A 795 -7.20 15.69 -32.46
CA PRO A 795 -7.51 16.84 -33.31
C PRO A 795 -8.61 17.77 -32.79
N ALA A 796 -9.55 17.23 -31.99
CA ALA A 796 -10.68 17.97 -31.43
C ALA A 796 -10.40 18.61 -30.05
N CYS A 797 -9.17 18.47 -29.53
CA CYS A 797 -8.80 18.97 -28.21
C CYS A 797 -8.34 20.45 -28.27
N PRO A 798 -8.84 21.33 -27.40
CA PRO A 798 -8.36 22.73 -27.32
C PRO A 798 -6.92 22.84 -26.81
N GLU A 799 -6.39 21.78 -26.19
CA GLU A 799 -5.02 21.69 -25.69
C GLU A 799 -4.11 20.85 -26.62
N ILE A 800 -4.50 20.64 -27.88
CA ILE A 800 -3.70 19.90 -28.86
C ILE A 800 -2.28 20.47 -28.98
N ALA A 801 -1.29 19.58 -29.07
CA ALA A 801 0.12 19.90 -29.27
C ALA A 801 0.76 20.81 -28.18
N LYS A 802 0.05 21.12 -27.08
CA LYS A 802 0.63 21.88 -25.97
C LYS A 802 1.56 20.98 -25.13
N PRO A 803 2.84 21.34 -24.96
CA PRO A 803 3.80 20.50 -24.27
C PRO A 803 3.62 20.53 -22.75
N ILE A 804 3.56 19.35 -22.16
CA ILE A 804 3.45 19.08 -20.73
C ILE A 804 4.74 18.39 -20.28
N TYR A 805 5.46 18.98 -19.33
CA TYR A 805 6.62 18.32 -18.73
C TYR A 805 6.16 17.33 -17.66
N LEU A 806 6.50 16.06 -17.85
CA LEU A 806 6.19 14.97 -16.93
C LEU A 806 7.41 14.09 -16.72
N ASN A 807 8.07 14.19 -15.58
CA ASN A 807 9.27 13.42 -15.29
C ASN A 807 9.52 13.23 -13.79
N PHE A 808 10.21 12.15 -13.42
CA PHE A 808 10.65 11.94 -12.05
C PHE A 808 11.75 12.93 -11.67
N CYS A 809 11.71 13.40 -10.42
CA CYS A 809 12.70 14.30 -9.85
C CYS A 809 14.11 13.72 -9.96
N PHE A 810 15.05 14.50 -10.47
CA PHE A 810 16.44 14.07 -10.63
C PHE A 810 17.17 13.91 -9.28
N HIS A 811 16.72 14.61 -8.25
CA HIS A 811 17.29 14.56 -6.91
C HIS A 811 16.78 13.33 -6.13
N CYS A 812 15.49 13.32 -5.74
CA CYS A 812 14.96 12.23 -4.91
C CYS A 812 14.57 10.95 -5.66
N LYS A 813 14.51 10.98 -7.00
CA LYS A 813 14.09 9.85 -7.89
C LYS A 813 12.69 9.26 -7.64
N LYS A 814 11.92 9.80 -6.69
CA LYS A 814 10.60 9.34 -6.26
C LYS A 814 9.48 10.29 -6.67
N GLY A 815 9.68 11.59 -6.48
CA GLY A 815 8.64 12.58 -6.76
C GLY A 815 8.41 12.77 -8.26
N LEU A 816 7.18 12.52 -8.72
CA LEU A 816 6.77 12.76 -10.10
C LEU A 816 6.41 14.23 -10.29
N ILE A 817 7.14 14.92 -11.15
CA ILE A 817 6.90 16.32 -11.51
C ILE A 817 5.96 16.35 -12.71
N ASP A 818 4.83 17.03 -12.55
CA ASP A 818 3.85 17.32 -13.60
C ASP A 818 3.73 18.84 -13.73
N SER A 819 4.06 19.41 -14.90
CA SER A 819 4.05 20.86 -15.11
C SER A 819 2.68 21.51 -14.98
N ARG A 820 1.61 20.72 -14.98
CA ARG A 820 0.25 21.20 -14.74
C ARG A 820 0.00 21.50 -13.26
N ASP A 821 0.75 20.85 -12.37
CA ASP A 821 0.64 20.98 -10.91
C ASP A 821 1.82 21.73 -10.28
N SER A 822 2.97 21.73 -10.96
CA SER A 822 4.22 22.27 -10.44
C SER A 822 4.66 23.53 -11.18
N LYS A 823 5.03 24.56 -10.40
CA LYS A 823 5.67 25.79 -10.88
C LYS A 823 7.18 25.62 -11.04
N ARG A 824 7.79 26.61 -11.69
CA ARG A 824 9.23 26.67 -11.90
C ARG A 824 9.90 27.57 -10.86
N CYS A 825 11.13 27.22 -10.49
CA CYS A 825 12.00 28.10 -9.70
C CYS A 825 12.55 29.25 -10.57
N PRO A 826 13.24 30.24 -9.98
CA PRO A 826 13.88 31.34 -10.72
C PRO A 826 14.82 30.89 -11.84
N ASN A 827 15.48 29.74 -11.70
CA ASN A 827 16.36 29.16 -12.73
C ASN A 827 15.59 28.45 -13.87
N GLY A 828 14.26 28.43 -13.82
CA GLY A 828 13.39 27.88 -14.87
C GLY A 828 13.19 26.35 -14.79
N TRP A 829 13.60 25.71 -13.70
CA TRP A 829 13.36 24.27 -13.45
C TRP A 829 12.06 24.05 -12.69
N TYR A 830 11.33 22.99 -13.05
CA TYR A 830 10.14 22.60 -12.30
C TYR A 830 10.51 22.09 -10.90
N ILE A 831 9.69 22.43 -9.92
CA ILE A 831 9.91 22.13 -8.52
C ILE A 831 9.31 20.77 -8.19
N CYS A 832 10.07 19.91 -7.50
CA CYS A 832 9.54 18.62 -7.07
C CYS A 832 8.49 18.78 -5.97
N PRO A 833 7.25 18.27 -6.15
CA PRO A 833 6.23 18.38 -5.11
C PRO A 833 6.55 17.56 -3.85
N SER A 834 7.40 16.52 -3.97
CA SER A 834 7.69 15.60 -2.87
C SER A 834 8.92 15.97 -2.04
N CYS A 835 9.91 16.66 -2.62
CA CYS A 835 11.16 16.99 -1.90
C CYS A 835 11.60 18.44 -2.11
N LEU A 836 10.77 19.26 -2.75
CA LEU A 836 10.96 20.70 -2.99
C LEU A 836 12.21 21.07 -3.81
N SER A 837 13.02 20.08 -4.19
CA SER A 837 14.22 20.23 -5.01
C SER A 837 13.86 20.67 -6.43
N CYS A 838 14.67 21.53 -7.03
CA CYS A 838 14.44 22.02 -8.40
C CYS A 838 15.66 21.88 -9.32
N CYS A 839 16.83 22.39 -8.92
CA CYS A 839 18.05 22.34 -9.72
C CYS A 839 19.28 22.24 -8.82
N ASP A 840 20.25 21.44 -9.25
CA ASP A 840 21.56 21.27 -8.61
C ASP A 840 22.71 21.43 -9.61
N ASP A 841 23.90 21.70 -9.09
CA ASP A 841 25.12 21.90 -9.88
C ASP A 841 25.46 20.65 -10.69
N ALA A 842 25.30 19.46 -10.11
CA ALA A 842 25.53 18.19 -10.79
C ALA A 842 24.61 18.00 -12.01
N GLN A 843 23.39 18.55 -11.99
CA GLN A 843 22.47 18.53 -13.11
C GLN A 843 22.94 19.44 -14.25
N TYR A 844 23.41 20.63 -13.95
CA TYR A 844 23.98 21.52 -14.97
C TYR A 844 25.27 20.96 -15.59
N GLU A 845 26.15 20.36 -14.78
CA GLU A 845 27.35 19.68 -15.27
C GLU A 845 27.01 18.51 -16.20
N ARG A 846 26.03 17.68 -15.82
CA ARG A 846 25.55 16.58 -16.70
C ARG A 846 24.99 17.09 -18.02
N LEU A 847 24.30 18.23 -18.01
CA LEU A 847 23.78 18.83 -19.23
C LEU A 847 24.91 19.35 -20.12
N ALA A 848 25.87 20.09 -19.56
CA ALA A 848 27.03 20.59 -20.28
C ALA A 848 27.84 19.43 -20.90
N GLN A 849 28.09 18.37 -20.11
CA GLN A 849 28.83 17.19 -20.56
C GLN A 849 28.22 16.52 -21.80
N ARG A 850 26.89 16.49 -21.94
CA ARG A 850 26.23 15.91 -23.13
C ARG A 850 26.62 16.63 -24.42
N TYR A 851 26.75 17.96 -24.37
CA TYR A 851 27.17 18.76 -25.52
C TYR A 851 28.67 18.58 -25.79
N LEU A 852 29.50 18.60 -24.75
CA LEU A 852 30.93 18.37 -24.86
C LEU A 852 31.27 17.02 -25.50
N VAL A 853 30.66 15.93 -25.00
CA VAL A 853 30.87 14.56 -25.54
C VAL A 853 30.34 14.42 -26.97
N SER A 854 29.29 15.18 -27.32
CA SER A 854 28.74 15.19 -28.68
C SER A 854 29.49 16.13 -29.64
N ASN A 855 30.62 16.71 -29.22
CA ASN A 855 31.37 17.74 -29.96
C ASN A 855 30.48 18.92 -30.41
N ARG A 856 29.54 19.33 -29.57
CA ARG A 856 28.64 20.49 -29.78
C ARG A 856 28.96 21.58 -28.75
N PRO A 857 28.82 22.87 -29.11
CA PRO A 857 29.01 23.96 -28.15
C PRO A 857 27.93 23.87 -27.05
N VAL A 858 28.35 24.06 -25.79
CA VAL A 858 27.41 24.13 -24.66
C VAL A 858 26.56 25.40 -24.80
N PRO A 859 25.23 25.30 -24.75
CA PRO A 859 24.36 26.48 -24.84
C PRO A 859 24.66 27.51 -23.73
N PRO A 860 24.67 28.84 -24.03
CA PRO A 860 24.97 29.88 -23.04
C PRO A 860 24.10 29.81 -21.78
N ARG A 861 22.83 29.43 -21.92
CA ARG A 861 21.90 29.25 -20.79
C ARG A 861 22.34 28.16 -19.81
N ILE A 862 23.00 27.11 -20.28
CA ILE A 862 23.53 26.04 -19.42
C ILE A 862 24.83 26.51 -18.80
N GLU A 863 25.73 27.07 -19.62
CA GLU A 863 27.05 27.52 -19.16
C GLU A 863 26.95 28.58 -18.06
N SER A 864 26.05 29.57 -18.21
CA SER A 864 25.84 30.63 -17.23
C SER A 864 25.23 30.16 -15.91
N MET A 865 24.74 28.92 -15.84
CA MET A 865 24.04 28.36 -14.66
C MET A 865 24.87 27.29 -13.93
N ARG A 866 26.04 26.92 -14.45
CA ARG A 866 26.98 26.02 -13.76
C ARG A 866 27.43 26.65 -12.44
N GLY A 867 27.37 25.92 -11.33
CA GLY A 867 27.67 26.45 -9.98
C GLY A 867 26.54 27.30 -9.36
N HIS A 868 25.38 27.41 -10.02
CA HIS A 868 24.23 28.19 -9.57
C HIS A 868 22.99 27.33 -9.25
N GLY A 869 23.18 26.05 -8.92
CA GLY A 869 22.16 25.18 -8.35
C GLY A 869 21.56 25.75 -7.07
N HIS A 870 20.24 25.63 -6.91
CA HIS A 870 19.55 26.07 -5.70
C HIS A 870 19.68 25.06 -4.57
N ASN A 871 19.59 23.76 -4.89
CA ASN A 871 19.63 22.71 -3.89
C ASN A 871 20.98 22.68 -3.15
N ASP A 872 22.09 22.92 -3.85
CA ASP A 872 23.44 23.00 -3.27
C ASP A 872 23.61 24.17 -2.31
N LYS A 873 22.73 25.17 -2.38
CA LYS A 873 22.68 26.36 -1.52
C LYS A 873 21.63 26.27 -0.41
N GLY A 874 20.92 25.13 -0.30
CA GLY A 874 19.83 24.95 0.65
C GLY A 874 18.59 25.84 0.36
N LEU A 875 18.45 26.33 -0.88
CA LEU A 875 17.33 27.18 -1.29
C LEU A 875 16.21 26.33 -1.89
N TYR A 876 15.01 26.43 -1.32
CA TYR A 876 13.83 25.67 -1.73
C TYR A 876 12.68 26.59 -2.14
N PHE A 877 11.83 26.09 -3.04
CA PHE A 877 10.71 26.85 -3.60
C PHE A 877 9.42 26.05 -3.53
N CYS A 878 8.30 26.75 -3.48
CA CYS A 878 6.98 26.14 -3.40
C CYS A 878 6.53 25.62 -4.77
N PRO A 879 6.18 24.32 -4.88
CA PRO A 879 5.69 23.75 -6.14
C PRO A 879 4.36 24.37 -6.60
N LYS A 880 3.52 24.92 -5.69
CA LYS A 880 2.21 25.48 -6.04
C LYS A 880 2.29 26.87 -6.67
N CYS A 881 3.17 27.74 -6.15
CA CYS A 881 3.23 29.15 -6.54
C CYS A 881 4.62 29.63 -7.01
N GLY A 882 5.69 28.85 -6.81
CA GLY A 882 7.07 29.21 -7.15
C GLY A 882 7.77 30.12 -6.15
N GLY A 883 7.10 30.53 -5.07
CA GLY A 883 7.67 31.38 -4.01
C GLY A 883 8.71 30.65 -3.16
N GLU A 884 9.70 31.38 -2.66
CA GLU A 884 10.74 30.83 -1.77
C GLU A 884 10.13 30.27 -0.48
N ILE A 885 10.73 29.19 0.04
CA ILE A 885 10.37 28.57 1.31
C ILE A 885 11.35 29.04 2.37
N GLU A 886 10.82 29.56 3.47
CA GLU A 886 11.59 30.03 4.62
C GLU A 886 11.29 29.20 5.86
N LYS A 887 12.22 29.20 6.81
CA LYS A 887 12.01 28.58 8.12
C LYS A 887 11.53 29.64 9.10
N VAL A 888 10.35 29.42 9.70
CA VAL A 888 9.70 30.32 10.66
C VAL A 888 9.51 29.56 11.98
N ASP A 889 9.79 30.20 13.12
CA ASP A 889 9.51 29.63 14.45
C ASP A 889 8.00 29.68 14.73
N ASP A 890 7.40 28.55 15.15
CA ASP A 890 5.98 28.45 15.50
C ASP A 890 5.61 29.09 16.85
N GLY A 891 6.59 29.67 17.56
CA GLY A 891 6.40 30.25 18.88
C GLY A 891 6.47 29.22 20.02
N HIS A 892 6.70 27.95 19.70
CA HIS A 892 6.93 26.85 20.63
C HIS A 892 8.33 26.23 20.45
N GLY A 893 9.23 26.89 19.71
CA GLY A 893 10.60 26.44 19.46
C GLY A 893 10.71 25.38 18.36
N ARG A 894 9.66 25.17 17.55
CA ARG A 894 9.70 24.30 16.38
C ARG A 894 9.79 25.14 15.10
N MET A 895 10.77 24.81 14.27
CA MET A 895 10.99 25.48 12.98
C MET A 895 10.07 24.90 11.90
N MET A 896 9.10 25.70 11.44
CA MET A 896 8.22 25.36 10.33
C MET A 896 8.79 25.83 8.99
N SER A 897 8.64 25.03 7.93
CA SER A 897 9.02 25.44 6.57
C SER A 897 7.80 25.94 5.82
N VAL A 898 7.69 27.24 5.58
CA VAL A 898 6.49 27.87 5.02
C VAL A 898 6.82 28.64 3.74
N CYS A 899 5.92 28.60 2.76
CA CYS A 899 6.07 29.42 1.56
C CYS A 899 5.73 30.90 1.83
N LYS A 900 6.63 31.82 1.43
CA LYS A 900 6.42 33.27 1.54
C LYS A 900 5.16 33.80 0.83
N ASN A 901 4.75 33.17 -0.27
CA ASN A 901 3.70 33.71 -1.15
C ASN A 901 2.31 33.14 -0.86
N CYS A 902 2.21 31.83 -0.59
CA CYS A 902 0.91 31.16 -0.42
C CYS A 902 0.73 30.51 0.95
N HIS A 903 1.68 30.74 1.87
CA HIS A 903 1.65 30.29 3.27
C HIS A 903 1.37 28.79 3.45
N THR A 904 1.67 27.97 2.43
CA THR A 904 1.57 26.52 2.54
C THR A 904 2.68 26.00 3.42
N ASP A 905 2.30 25.17 4.39
CA ASP A 905 3.21 24.52 5.32
C ASP A 905 3.80 23.23 4.73
N TYR A 906 5.11 23.07 4.89
CA TYR A 906 5.95 21.94 4.48
C TYR A 906 6.80 21.42 5.65
N SER A 907 6.39 21.70 6.90
CA SER A 907 7.10 21.34 8.14
C SER A 907 7.09 19.85 8.47
N THR A 908 6.30 19.03 7.78
CA THR A 908 6.43 17.57 7.83
C THR A 908 7.64 17.12 7.02
N ASP A 909 8.48 16.25 7.61
CA ASP A 909 9.58 15.64 6.89
C ASP A 909 9.05 15.05 5.56
N PRO A 910 9.60 15.44 4.40
CA PRO A 910 9.19 14.86 3.12
C PRO A 910 9.34 13.31 3.07
N TYR A 911 10.00 12.70 4.06
CA TYR A 911 10.03 11.25 4.26
C TYR A 911 8.79 10.67 4.96
N GLU A 912 8.06 11.40 5.80
CA GLU A 912 6.87 10.89 6.50
C GLU A 912 5.58 11.00 5.66
N TYR A 913 5.48 11.99 4.78
CA TYR A 913 4.27 12.23 3.97
C TYR A 913 4.05 11.21 2.82
N ASN A 914 5.01 10.32 2.56
CA ASN A 914 4.99 9.43 1.38
C ASN A 914 4.30 8.08 1.57
N TRP A 915 3.87 7.71 2.79
CA TRP A 915 3.26 6.40 3.02
C TRP A 915 1.75 6.36 2.80
N TYR A 916 1.04 7.48 3.01
CA TYR A 916 -0.43 7.50 2.98
C TYR A 916 -1.07 7.87 1.63
N GLN A 917 -0.31 8.36 0.64
CA GLN A 917 -0.88 8.80 -0.65
C GLN A 917 -0.35 8.05 -1.89
N GLN A 918 0.36 6.93 -1.72
CA GLN A 918 0.91 6.14 -2.85
C GLN A 918 0.17 4.84 -3.17
N TYR A 919 -1.06 4.65 -2.69
CA TYR A 919 -1.93 3.56 -3.15
C TYR A 919 -3.34 4.05 -3.49
#